data_AF-A0A9P7M3R3-F1
#
_entry.id   AF-A0A9P7M3R3-F1
#
_cell.length_a   1.000
_cell.length_b   1.000
_cell.length_c   1.000
_cell.angle_alpha   90.00
_cell.angle_beta   90.00
_cell.angle_gamma   90.00
#
_symmetry.space_group_name_H-M   'P 1'
#
loop_
_entity.id
_entity.type
_entity.pdbx_description
1 polymer ?
#
loop_
_entity_poly.entity_id
_entity_poly.type
_entity_poly.pdbx_seq_one_letter_code
_entity_poly.pdbx_strand_id
1 'polypeptide(L)'
;MPSRQTQSPPLHVFDVAEGSPSLPIPSSSTVPSRQVQLKAPDSQQRDRAVRKALGLTDQAPVAYKSAEQEQALERIMNNADPALVVVLPTGGGKSLLFTAPACLECSGMTIVVVPYRQLITETVNDAVARGIEAVEWTPVLQAPVDLVVVSADNLTDPFFHYTTLMTEKGWLRRVFLDECHLAITAHSWRPKLIRLPKLRSISAPTIMLSATLPRHMEREFKETMLLAQDPCWLIRASTARKSTRYMVKSTVADGKLMEEATKVCKEQMDVLQPEAKMIVFCRYKNQCLTLAAALGCSYFFAGSPYNTDVIRRWKKSGGCVVATSSLGTGVSYKDVVLTVHVGMPYGLIDFAQESGRAGRDGEAVASLILLEKNWLAVESERRSGEKQVWSVDEKEMIGFAYTEGCRRLVLGKYFDDDSPQDCKSGDMERCDRCCSGVSDWTRSQREQCVEREMVEDVLNQMAVVCPVCWVTSALGFGPETGRAHQAWGQACTQRETVRVTGSTGGTLSMSELECDTFRARIRYVKDANACHRCGISQKLCQTREAGGQCQWPRIAPAILRLATANEAGREIITKAGYIGEMNDWEAYALWLGQKHSQRLWRELVSNSMVVMSGFLIHCERQRTSEPWEFDGDDVEAAMEEIWSSGTVAPAQEGGVGEAHASDGEGEAGESEIDDGNEAIIQREQLACRGVPRLMPYPPHLDVTYLKQLTDDWSTQCVVCKVYGKKRRNHHHWSECDSLQGGKEKMNDALDFLNDITFAKFVHCKWCYRPQALCEIWKRSLNKQGLVAFHKKPGADCKFGRVVLEAAAAFLAFGATDNLEEWRREGTLVGMKQQMGKKYKRGELEFSGLFMYFYKWA
;
A
#
# COMPACT_ATOMS: atom_id res chain seq x y z
N MET A 1 -49.70 27.45 14.49
CA MET A 1 -50.89 26.55 14.37
C MET A 1 -50.44 25.11 14.57
N PRO A 2 -51.21 24.26 15.26
CA PRO A 2 -50.66 23.50 16.39
C PRO A 2 -50.08 22.11 16.05
N SER A 3 -49.18 21.73 16.94
CA SER A 3 -48.51 20.45 17.16
C SER A 3 -49.40 19.21 17.08
N ARG A 4 -48.95 18.18 16.34
CA ARG A 4 -49.35 16.78 16.57
C ARG A 4 -48.12 15.94 16.87
N GLN A 5 -48.00 15.58 18.15
CA GLN A 5 -47.16 14.50 18.66
C GLN A 5 -47.66 13.17 18.09
N THR A 6 -46.78 12.38 17.49
CA THR A 6 -47.00 10.96 17.25
C THR A 6 -46.18 10.18 18.27
N GLN A 7 -46.86 9.68 19.29
CA GLN A 7 -46.33 8.80 20.32
C GLN A 7 -46.06 7.41 19.71
N SER A 8 -44.87 6.88 19.97
CA SER A 8 -44.51 5.46 19.77
C SER A 8 -45.30 4.60 20.76
N PRO A 9 -45.80 3.41 20.37
CA PRO A 9 -46.48 2.53 21.31
C PRO A 9 -45.48 1.89 22.30
N PRO A 10 -45.89 1.58 23.55
CA PRO A 10 -45.01 1.02 24.55
C PRO A 10 -44.74 -0.47 24.33
N LEU A 11 -43.52 -0.88 24.68
CA LEU A 11 -43.10 -2.27 24.85
C LEU A 11 -43.97 -2.94 25.91
N HIS A 12 -44.80 -3.89 25.51
CA HIS A 12 -45.49 -4.78 26.45
C HIS A 12 -44.47 -5.77 27.05
N VAL A 13 -44.14 -5.54 28.32
CA VAL A 13 -43.60 -6.55 29.22
C VAL A 13 -44.74 -7.53 29.51
N PHE A 14 -44.58 -8.80 29.14
CA PHE A 14 -45.51 -9.85 29.55
C PHE A 14 -45.10 -10.33 30.94
N ASP A 15 -45.94 -9.98 31.93
CA ASP A 15 -45.96 -10.60 33.25
C ASP A 15 -46.34 -12.08 33.17
N VAL A 16 -45.66 -12.88 33.97
CA VAL A 16 -45.87 -14.32 34.13
C VAL A 16 -47.15 -14.52 34.95
N ALA A 17 -48.21 -15.04 34.34
CA ALA A 17 -49.40 -15.51 35.03
C ALA A 17 -49.38 -17.05 35.10
N GLU A 18 -49.41 -17.56 36.33
CA GLU A 18 -49.56 -18.97 36.68
C GLU A 18 -50.95 -19.50 36.25
N GLY A 19 -50.99 -20.69 35.63
CA GLY A 19 -52.18 -21.55 35.63
C GLY A 19 -52.78 -21.98 34.29
N SER A 20 -52.34 -23.15 33.80
CA SER A 20 -53.09 -24.16 33.01
C SER A 20 -53.31 -23.94 31.49
N PRO A 21 -53.49 -25.00 30.66
CA PRO A 21 -53.03 -26.40 30.76
C PRO A 21 -51.98 -26.74 29.69
N SER A 22 -51.12 -27.71 30.00
CA SER A 22 -50.08 -28.25 29.11
C SER A 22 -50.66 -28.80 27.80
N LEU A 23 -50.30 -28.17 26.68
CA LEU A 23 -50.41 -28.79 25.36
C LEU A 23 -49.44 -29.98 25.30
N PRO A 24 -49.87 -31.17 24.86
CA PRO A 24 -49.01 -32.33 24.81
C PRO A 24 -47.87 -32.10 23.81
N ILE A 25 -46.64 -32.09 24.34
CA ILE A 25 -45.41 -32.23 23.55
C ILE A 25 -45.56 -33.51 22.74
N PRO A 26 -45.43 -33.49 21.40
CA PRO A 26 -45.38 -34.72 20.63
C PRO A 26 -44.18 -35.51 21.14
N SER A 27 -44.45 -36.66 21.75
CA SER A 27 -43.44 -37.65 22.07
C SER A 27 -42.66 -37.96 20.80
N SER A 28 -41.35 -38.15 20.96
CA SER A 28 -40.38 -38.49 19.93
C SER A 28 -40.88 -39.57 18.96
N SER A 29 -41.60 -39.16 17.92
CA SER A 29 -41.83 -39.99 16.75
C SER A 29 -40.57 -39.88 15.93
N THR A 30 -39.75 -40.93 16.01
CA THR A 30 -38.74 -41.27 15.01
C THR A 30 -39.32 -41.05 13.62
N VAL A 31 -38.94 -39.95 12.98
CA VAL A 31 -39.15 -39.76 11.54
C VAL A 31 -38.42 -40.92 10.87
N PRO A 32 -39.09 -41.82 10.13
CA PRO A 32 -38.40 -42.87 9.41
C PRO A 32 -37.70 -42.22 8.22
N SER A 33 -36.50 -41.70 8.45
CA SER A 33 -35.62 -41.19 7.41
C SER A 33 -35.10 -42.37 6.62
N ARG A 34 -35.80 -42.70 5.52
CA ARG A 34 -35.24 -43.53 4.46
C ARG A 34 -34.20 -42.71 3.68
N GLN A 35 -33.23 -42.09 4.36
CA GLN A 35 -32.04 -41.58 3.72
C GLN A 35 -31.28 -42.79 3.22
N VAL A 36 -31.15 -42.91 1.90
CA VAL A 36 -30.27 -43.88 1.27
C VAL A 36 -28.90 -43.71 1.92
N GLN A 37 -28.42 -44.74 2.63
CA GLN A 37 -27.05 -44.78 3.17
C GLN A 37 -26.09 -44.89 1.97
N LEU A 38 -25.79 -43.74 1.37
CA LEU A 38 -24.76 -43.65 0.34
C LEU A 38 -23.41 -43.87 1.01
N LYS A 39 -22.68 -44.86 0.51
CA LYS A 39 -21.31 -45.16 0.94
C LYS A 39 -20.46 -43.88 0.79
N ALA A 40 -19.70 -43.54 1.81
CA ALA A 40 -18.78 -42.42 1.75
C ALA A 40 -17.81 -42.60 0.57
N PRO A 41 -17.50 -41.53 -0.19
CA PRO A 41 -16.58 -41.62 -1.31
C PRO A 41 -15.19 -42.03 -0.80
N ASP A 42 -14.53 -42.93 -1.54
CA ASP A 42 -13.14 -43.29 -1.23
C ASP A 42 -12.17 -42.12 -1.55
N SER A 43 -10.89 -42.27 -1.20
CA SER A 43 -9.92 -41.19 -1.41
C SER A 43 -9.72 -40.84 -2.89
N GLN A 44 -9.82 -41.81 -3.80
CA GLN A 44 -9.64 -41.57 -5.24
C GLN A 44 -10.83 -40.79 -5.82
N GLN A 45 -12.04 -41.13 -5.39
CA GLN A 45 -13.26 -40.42 -5.77
C GLN A 45 -13.24 -38.98 -5.24
N ARG A 46 -12.83 -38.76 -3.99
CA ARG A 46 -12.66 -37.42 -3.42
C ARG A 46 -11.65 -36.60 -4.20
N ASP A 47 -10.48 -37.17 -4.46
CA ASP A 47 -9.42 -36.53 -5.24
C ASP A 47 -9.87 -36.13 -6.65
N ARG A 48 -10.56 -37.04 -7.36
CA ARG A 48 -11.10 -36.78 -8.70
C ARG A 48 -12.12 -35.63 -8.67
N ALA A 49 -13.03 -35.63 -7.70
CA ALA A 49 -14.03 -34.58 -7.53
C ALA A 49 -13.39 -33.21 -7.24
N VAL A 50 -12.35 -33.19 -6.39
CA VAL A 50 -11.59 -31.97 -6.09
C VAL A 50 -10.83 -31.47 -7.32
N ARG A 51 -10.15 -32.35 -8.09
CA ARG A 51 -9.48 -31.96 -9.34
C ARG A 51 -10.46 -31.35 -10.34
N LYS A 52 -11.61 -32.00 -10.55
CA LYS A 52 -12.69 -31.47 -11.42
C LYS A 52 -13.18 -30.10 -10.94
N ALA A 53 -13.43 -29.96 -9.63
CA ALA A 53 -13.88 -28.67 -9.07
C ALA A 53 -12.83 -27.56 -9.17
N LEU A 54 -11.54 -27.90 -9.13
CA LEU A 54 -10.44 -26.94 -9.31
C LEU A 54 -10.05 -26.73 -10.78
N GLY A 55 -10.67 -27.45 -11.72
CA GLY A 55 -10.29 -27.38 -13.15
C GLY A 55 -8.88 -27.92 -13.43
N LEU A 56 -8.39 -28.82 -12.59
CA LEU A 56 -7.06 -29.42 -12.70
C LEU A 56 -7.08 -30.65 -13.61
N THR A 57 -5.94 -30.94 -14.25
CA THR A 57 -5.74 -32.20 -14.98
C THR A 57 -5.66 -33.38 -14.01
N ASP A 58 -5.97 -34.59 -14.50
CA ASP A 58 -6.04 -35.81 -13.66
C ASP A 58 -4.75 -36.14 -12.90
N GLN A 59 -3.60 -35.67 -13.40
CA GLN A 59 -2.27 -35.92 -12.82
C GLN A 59 -1.80 -34.78 -11.89
N ALA A 60 -2.51 -33.67 -11.83
CA ALA A 60 -2.11 -32.54 -11.00
C ALA A 60 -2.31 -32.85 -9.50
N PRO A 61 -1.36 -32.45 -8.63
CA PRO A 61 -1.52 -32.61 -7.20
C PRO A 61 -2.65 -31.72 -6.68
N VAL A 62 -3.46 -32.26 -5.78
CA VAL A 62 -4.49 -31.50 -5.06
C VAL A 62 -3.81 -30.78 -3.89
N ALA A 63 -4.02 -29.46 -3.79
CA ALA A 63 -3.53 -28.66 -2.68
C ALA A 63 -4.69 -27.85 -2.09
N TYR A 64 -4.92 -28.04 -0.79
CA TYR A 64 -5.88 -27.25 -0.03
C TYR A 64 -5.24 -25.94 0.44
N LYS A 65 -6.06 -24.90 0.61
CA LYS A 65 -5.59 -23.60 1.10
C LYS A 65 -5.32 -23.59 2.61
N SER A 66 -5.96 -24.48 3.36
CA SER A 66 -5.69 -24.70 4.79
C SER A 66 -6.13 -26.11 5.22
N ALA A 67 -5.63 -26.57 6.37
CA ALA A 67 -6.02 -27.85 6.97
C ALA A 67 -7.52 -27.86 7.33
N GLU A 68 -8.07 -26.72 7.74
CA GLU A 68 -9.49 -26.57 8.05
C GLU A 68 -10.38 -26.69 6.80
N GLN A 69 -9.91 -26.23 5.64
CA GLN A 69 -10.63 -26.43 4.38
C GLN A 69 -10.71 -27.92 4.03
N GLU A 70 -9.59 -28.65 4.18
CA GLU A 70 -9.53 -30.10 3.97
C GLU A 70 -10.45 -30.85 4.95
N GLN A 71 -10.34 -30.52 6.25
CA GLN A 71 -11.17 -31.11 7.31
C GLN A 71 -12.68 -30.86 7.07
N ALA A 72 -13.04 -29.63 6.67
CA ALA A 72 -14.42 -29.30 6.35
C ALA A 72 -14.91 -30.08 5.12
N LEU A 73 -14.10 -30.15 4.07
CA LEU A 73 -14.47 -30.89 2.87
C LEU A 73 -14.65 -32.39 3.15
N GLU A 74 -13.77 -33.00 3.93
CA GLU A 74 -13.87 -34.41 4.31
C GLU A 74 -15.19 -34.70 5.04
N ARG A 75 -15.54 -33.87 6.03
CA ARG A 75 -16.82 -34.01 6.76
C ARG A 75 -18.04 -33.85 5.86
N ILE A 76 -18.00 -32.89 4.93
CA ILE A 76 -19.06 -32.63 3.94
C ILE A 76 -19.23 -33.83 2.99
N MET A 77 -18.12 -34.34 2.46
CA MET A 77 -18.11 -35.49 1.54
C MET A 77 -18.66 -36.76 2.21
N ASN A 78 -18.32 -36.95 3.49
CA ASN A 78 -18.78 -38.08 4.29
C ASN A 78 -20.25 -37.90 4.77
N ASN A 79 -20.82 -36.70 4.65
CA ASN A 79 -22.13 -36.33 5.22
C ASN A 79 -22.21 -36.68 6.72
N ALA A 80 -21.12 -36.41 7.44
CA ALA A 80 -20.92 -36.86 8.82
C ALA A 80 -21.80 -36.11 9.84
N ASP A 81 -22.20 -34.88 9.50
CA ASP A 81 -22.78 -33.95 10.46
C ASP A 81 -24.16 -33.46 10.00
N PRO A 82 -25.17 -33.40 10.90
CA PRO A 82 -26.47 -32.81 10.57
C PRO A 82 -26.38 -31.29 10.38
N ALA A 83 -25.42 -30.64 11.05
CA ALA A 83 -25.10 -29.23 10.89
C ALA A 83 -23.60 -28.98 11.01
N LEU A 84 -23.05 -28.16 10.10
CA LEU A 84 -21.64 -27.76 10.11
C LEU A 84 -21.54 -26.26 9.86
N VAL A 85 -20.86 -25.53 10.75
CA VAL A 85 -20.48 -24.14 10.53
C VAL A 85 -19.00 -24.11 10.14
N VAL A 86 -18.69 -23.49 9.01
CA VAL A 86 -17.33 -23.34 8.52
C VAL A 86 -17.00 -21.85 8.35
N VAL A 87 -16.03 -21.39 9.14
CA VAL A 87 -15.50 -20.02 9.05
C VAL A 87 -14.11 -20.08 8.44
N LEU A 88 -13.98 -19.64 7.19
CA LEU A 88 -12.70 -19.56 6.46
C LEU A 88 -12.48 -18.14 5.96
N PRO A 89 -11.23 -17.62 5.93
CA PRO A 89 -10.93 -16.28 5.45
C PRO A 89 -11.48 -16.01 4.04
N THR A 90 -11.66 -14.74 3.69
CA THR A 90 -11.95 -14.34 2.29
C THR A 90 -10.86 -14.90 1.37
N GLY A 91 -11.26 -15.61 0.32
CA GLY A 91 -10.31 -16.31 -0.55
C GLY A 91 -9.81 -17.66 -0.04
N GLY A 92 -10.16 -18.10 1.17
CA GLY A 92 -9.83 -19.40 1.77
C GLY A 92 -10.48 -20.62 1.10
N GLY A 93 -11.13 -20.44 -0.06
CA GLY A 93 -11.64 -21.55 -0.87
C GLY A 93 -12.98 -22.14 -0.41
N LYS A 94 -13.85 -21.34 0.22
CA LYS A 94 -15.22 -21.74 0.61
C LYS A 94 -16.04 -22.34 -0.53
N SER A 95 -15.92 -21.81 -1.75
CA SER A 95 -16.65 -22.30 -2.92
C SER A 95 -16.32 -23.75 -3.28
N LEU A 96 -15.11 -24.23 -2.97
CA LEU A 96 -14.73 -25.63 -3.16
C LEU A 96 -15.61 -26.57 -2.33
N LEU A 97 -16.04 -26.12 -1.14
CA LEU A 97 -16.80 -26.94 -0.19
C LEU A 97 -18.18 -27.36 -0.72
N PHE A 98 -18.80 -26.57 -1.60
CA PHE A 98 -20.06 -26.96 -2.25
C PHE A 98 -19.88 -27.41 -3.71
N THR A 99 -18.79 -27.01 -4.37
CA THR A 99 -18.53 -27.39 -5.78
C THR A 99 -17.98 -28.82 -5.87
N ALA A 100 -16.99 -29.17 -5.04
CA ALA A 100 -16.38 -30.51 -5.09
C ALA A 100 -17.39 -31.64 -4.79
N PRO A 101 -18.29 -31.53 -3.81
CA PRO A 101 -19.27 -32.59 -3.59
C PRO A 101 -20.28 -32.76 -4.74
N ALA A 102 -20.53 -31.70 -5.53
CA ALA A 102 -21.37 -31.77 -6.74
C ALA A 102 -20.65 -32.43 -7.93
N CYS A 103 -19.32 -32.54 -7.90
CA CYS A 103 -18.53 -33.22 -8.93
C CYS A 103 -18.50 -34.75 -8.82
N LEU A 104 -19.07 -35.33 -7.75
CA LEU A 104 -19.09 -36.79 -7.56
C LEU A 104 -20.07 -37.47 -8.54
N GLU A 105 -19.73 -38.67 -9.01
CA GLU A 105 -20.58 -39.46 -9.93
C GLU A 105 -21.95 -39.84 -9.31
N CYS A 106 -22.02 -39.95 -7.99
CA CYS A 106 -23.25 -40.13 -7.20
C CYS A 106 -23.40 -39.00 -6.17
N SER A 107 -23.27 -37.75 -6.61
CA SER A 107 -23.30 -36.54 -5.76
C SER A 107 -24.63 -36.35 -5.03
N GLY A 108 -25.74 -36.72 -5.68
CA GLY A 108 -27.07 -36.23 -5.33
C GLY A 108 -27.19 -34.72 -5.54
N MET A 109 -28.37 -34.19 -5.26
CA MET A 109 -28.62 -32.76 -5.39
C MET A 109 -28.02 -31.98 -4.22
N THR A 110 -27.31 -30.90 -4.54
CA THR A 110 -26.81 -29.91 -3.59
C THR A 110 -27.55 -28.59 -3.78
N ILE A 111 -28.13 -28.04 -2.72
CA ILE A 111 -28.73 -26.69 -2.75
C ILE A 111 -27.74 -25.69 -2.16
N VAL A 112 -27.54 -24.54 -2.81
CA VAL A 112 -26.75 -23.41 -2.29
C VAL A 112 -27.64 -22.18 -2.17
N VAL A 113 -27.88 -21.76 -0.93
CA VAL A 113 -28.60 -20.53 -0.61
C VAL A 113 -27.60 -19.38 -0.56
N VAL A 114 -27.76 -18.41 -1.47
CA VAL A 114 -26.92 -17.21 -1.52
C VAL A 114 -27.75 -15.97 -1.12
N PRO A 115 -27.28 -15.18 -0.15
CA PRO A 115 -27.97 -13.95 0.22
C PRO A 115 -27.93 -12.90 -0.88
N TYR A 116 -26.89 -12.85 -1.71
CA TYR A 116 -26.75 -11.80 -2.73
C TYR A 116 -27.12 -12.29 -4.12
N ARG A 117 -28.00 -11.57 -4.83
CA ARG A 117 -28.48 -11.97 -6.16
C ARG A 117 -27.36 -12.05 -7.20
N GLN A 118 -26.37 -11.17 -7.12
CA GLN A 118 -25.22 -11.15 -8.03
C GLN A 118 -24.39 -12.46 -7.96
N LEU A 119 -24.40 -13.16 -6.81
CA LEU A 119 -23.70 -14.43 -6.65
C LEU A 119 -24.36 -15.60 -7.38
N ILE A 120 -25.67 -15.51 -7.68
CA ILE A 120 -26.42 -16.62 -8.26
C ILE A 120 -25.87 -16.95 -9.65
N THR A 121 -25.87 -15.95 -10.53
CA THR A 121 -25.42 -16.11 -11.91
C THR A 121 -23.95 -16.52 -11.98
N GLU A 122 -23.09 -15.95 -11.13
CA GLU A 122 -21.68 -16.36 -11.08
C GLU A 122 -21.51 -17.80 -10.60
N THR A 123 -22.19 -18.21 -9.52
CA THR A 123 -22.10 -19.58 -8.98
C THR A 123 -22.59 -20.62 -9.99
N VAL A 124 -23.69 -20.33 -10.70
CA VAL A 124 -24.22 -21.21 -11.76
C VAL A 124 -23.23 -21.31 -12.92
N ASN A 125 -22.75 -20.19 -13.45
CA ASN A 125 -21.81 -20.18 -14.57
C ASN A 125 -20.50 -20.90 -14.22
N ASP A 126 -19.99 -20.68 -13.01
CA ASP A 126 -18.78 -21.31 -12.49
C ASP A 126 -18.93 -22.84 -12.34
N ALA A 127 -20.12 -23.32 -11.97
CA ALA A 127 -20.41 -24.74 -11.87
C ALA A 127 -20.57 -25.39 -13.26
N VAL A 128 -21.30 -24.74 -14.17
CA VAL A 128 -21.47 -25.19 -15.56
C VAL A 128 -20.12 -25.27 -16.28
N ALA A 129 -19.23 -24.28 -16.08
CA ALA A 129 -17.88 -24.28 -16.63
C ALA A 129 -17.03 -25.47 -16.16
N ARG A 130 -17.38 -26.09 -15.03
CA ARG A 130 -16.72 -27.29 -14.48
C ARG A 130 -17.44 -28.59 -14.87
N GLY A 131 -18.44 -28.52 -15.75
CA GLY A 131 -19.25 -29.66 -16.17
C GLY A 131 -20.13 -30.23 -15.05
N ILE A 132 -20.67 -29.36 -14.20
CA ILE A 132 -21.72 -29.67 -13.22
C ILE A 132 -23.04 -29.14 -13.79
N GLU A 133 -24.11 -29.93 -13.75
CA GLU A 133 -25.43 -29.42 -14.09
C GLU A 133 -25.88 -28.45 -12.98
N ALA A 134 -26.01 -27.16 -13.30
CA ALA A 134 -26.34 -26.14 -12.32
C ALA A 134 -27.42 -25.19 -12.81
N VAL A 135 -28.37 -24.84 -11.95
CA VAL A 135 -29.49 -23.95 -12.28
C VAL A 135 -29.82 -22.98 -11.14
N GLU A 136 -30.34 -21.81 -11.48
CA GLU A 136 -31.04 -20.95 -10.51
C GLU A 136 -32.41 -21.56 -10.18
N TRP A 137 -32.73 -21.67 -8.89
CA TRP A 137 -34.04 -22.14 -8.46
C TRP A 137 -35.14 -21.16 -8.85
N THR A 138 -36.17 -21.69 -9.48
CA THR A 138 -37.43 -21.00 -9.74
C THR A 138 -38.59 -21.90 -9.33
N PRO A 139 -39.78 -21.36 -9.03
CA PRO A 139 -40.93 -22.17 -8.62
C PRO A 139 -41.38 -23.23 -9.65
N VAL A 140 -40.95 -23.10 -10.91
CA VAL A 140 -41.26 -24.07 -11.99
C VAL A 140 -40.29 -25.26 -12.01
N LEU A 141 -39.16 -25.20 -11.29
CA LEU A 141 -38.19 -26.29 -11.25
C LEU A 141 -38.76 -27.46 -10.43
N GLN A 142 -38.95 -28.60 -11.08
CA GLN A 142 -39.42 -29.84 -10.45
C GLN A 142 -38.45 -31.02 -10.58
N ALA A 143 -37.43 -30.89 -11.44
CA ALA A 143 -36.43 -31.93 -11.65
C ALA A 143 -35.29 -31.84 -10.62
N PRO A 144 -34.65 -32.97 -10.27
CA PRO A 144 -33.37 -32.95 -9.58
C PRO A 144 -32.27 -32.50 -10.55
N VAL A 145 -31.35 -31.67 -10.04
CA VAL A 145 -30.16 -31.16 -10.75
C VAL A 145 -28.99 -31.28 -9.77
N ASP A 146 -27.75 -31.48 -10.24
CA ASP A 146 -26.59 -31.66 -9.34
C ASP A 146 -26.41 -30.49 -8.37
N LEU A 147 -26.55 -29.26 -8.87
CA LEU A 147 -26.41 -28.02 -8.10
C LEU A 147 -27.57 -27.04 -8.35
N VAL A 148 -28.32 -26.71 -7.29
CA VAL A 148 -29.40 -25.73 -7.34
C VAL A 148 -29.03 -24.51 -6.52
N VAL A 149 -28.93 -23.34 -7.16
CA VAL A 149 -28.59 -22.08 -6.48
C VAL A 149 -29.86 -21.27 -6.25
N VAL A 150 -30.12 -20.83 -5.02
CA VAL A 150 -31.34 -20.09 -4.66
C VAL A 150 -31.00 -18.80 -3.91
N SER A 151 -31.72 -17.73 -4.23
CA SER A 151 -31.63 -16.49 -3.45
C SER A 151 -32.25 -16.68 -2.07
N ALA A 152 -31.64 -16.12 -1.02
CA ALA A 152 -32.28 -16.03 0.30
C ALA A 152 -33.63 -15.29 0.25
N ASP A 153 -33.83 -14.39 -0.72
CA ASP A 153 -35.10 -13.69 -0.93
C ASP A 153 -36.24 -14.59 -1.44
N ASN A 154 -35.91 -15.80 -1.92
CA ASN A 154 -36.83 -16.79 -2.51
C ASN A 154 -37.12 -17.98 -1.58
N LEU A 155 -36.71 -17.92 -0.30
CA LEU A 155 -37.06 -18.92 0.71
C LEU A 155 -38.55 -18.83 1.07
N THR A 156 -39.36 -19.43 0.20
CA THR A 156 -40.83 -19.39 0.17
C THR A 156 -41.38 -20.80 0.34
N ASP A 157 -42.67 -20.95 0.63
CA ASP A 157 -43.26 -22.28 0.84
C ASP A 157 -43.13 -23.20 -0.39
N PRO A 158 -43.23 -22.73 -1.66
CA PRO A 158 -42.90 -23.55 -2.82
C PRO A 158 -41.47 -24.09 -2.82
N PHE A 159 -40.49 -23.31 -2.35
CA PHE A 159 -39.10 -23.78 -2.21
C PHE A 159 -39.02 -24.90 -1.16
N PHE A 160 -39.63 -24.73 0.02
CA PHE A 160 -39.61 -25.77 1.05
C PHE A 160 -40.32 -27.04 0.59
N HIS A 161 -41.46 -26.92 -0.12
CA HIS A 161 -42.13 -28.06 -0.72
C HIS A 161 -41.23 -28.81 -1.73
N TYR A 162 -40.51 -28.08 -2.59
CA TYR A 162 -39.50 -28.66 -3.48
C TYR A 162 -38.41 -29.41 -2.70
N THR A 163 -37.87 -28.83 -1.62
CA THR A 163 -36.84 -29.50 -0.81
C THR A 163 -37.36 -30.76 -0.13
N THR A 164 -38.59 -30.76 0.38
CA THR A 164 -39.25 -31.94 0.96
C THR A 164 -39.39 -33.04 -0.09
N LEU A 165 -39.93 -32.71 -1.27
CA LEU A 165 -40.10 -33.65 -2.38
C LEU A 165 -38.77 -34.29 -2.80
N MET A 166 -37.71 -33.48 -2.92
CA MET A 166 -36.38 -33.99 -3.31
C MET A 166 -35.73 -34.83 -2.21
N THR A 167 -36.04 -34.55 -0.95
CA THR A 167 -35.57 -35.37 0.18
C THR A 167 -36.29 -36.71 0.25
N GLU A 168 -37.61 -36.73 0.09
CA GLU A 168 -38.44 -37.95 0.07
C GLU A 168 -38.07 -38.89 -1.08
N LYS A 169 -37.71 -38.31 -2.24
CA LYS A 169 -37.19 -39.07 -3.39
C LYS A 169 -35.75 -39.54 -3.22
N GLY A 170 -35.05 -39.13 -2.16
CA GLY A 170 -33.65 -39.49 -1.90
C GLY A 170 -32.62 -38.74 -2.74
N TRP A 171 -32.99 -37.63 -3.39
CA TRP A 171 -32.09 -36.82 -4.22
C TRP A 171 -31.33 -35.77 -3.42
N LEU A 172 -32.00 -35.05 -2.51
CA LEU A 172 -31.36 -33.96 -1.77
C LEU A 172 -30.34 -34.49 -0.78
N ARG A 173 -29.06 -34.18 -1.02
CA ARG A 173 -27.96 -34.67 -0.16
C ARG A 173 -27.50 -33.66 0.88
N ARG A 174 -27.55 -32.38 0.57
CA ARG A 174 -27.02 -31.30 1.42
C ARG A 174 -27.51 -29.92 1.01
N VAL A 175 -27.57 -29.01 1.98
CA VAL A 175 -27.94 -27.59 1.80
C VAL A 175 -26.82 -26.72 2.33
N PHE A 176 -26.36 -25.77 1.52
CA PHE A 176 -25.39 -24.75 1.90
C PHE A 176 -26.08 -23.41 2.12
N LEU A 177 -25.65 -22.67 3.14
CA LEU A 177 -25.95 -21.26 3.32
C LEU A 177 -24.64 -20.47 3.25
N ASP A 178 -24.45 -19.71 2.17
CA ASP A 178 -23.31 -18.81 2.05
C ASP A 178 -23.56 -17.49 2.79
N GLU A 179 -22.48 -16.82 3.20
CA GLU A 179 -22.51 -15.60 4.02
C GLU A 179 -23.47 -15.68 5.22
N CYS A 180 -23.39 -16.80 5.96
CA CYS A 180 -24.39 -17.15 6.98
C CYS A 180 -24.48 -16.13 8.12
N HIS A 181 -23.41 -15.36 8.38
CA HIS A 181 -23.41 -14.29 9.39
C HIS A 181 -24.49 -13.23 9.14
N LEU A 182 -24.98 -13.07 7.91
CA LEU A 182 -26.08 -12.16 7.58
C LEU A 182 -27.40 -12.51 8.29
N ALA A 183 -27.55 -13.75 8.76
CA ALA A 183 -28.67 -14.14 9.61
C ALA A 183 -28.81 -13.27 10.86
N ILE A 184 -27.69 -12.75 11.38
CA ILE A 184 -27.65 -11.90 12.58
C ILE A 184 -27.26 -10.45 12.25
N THR A 185 -26.41 -10.20 11.24
CA THR A 185 -25.94 -8.83 10.97
C THR A 185 -26.87 -8.01 10.08
N ALA A 186 -27.74 -8.63 9.29
CA ALA A 186 -28.53 -7.94 8.26
C ALA A 186 -30.05 -8.01 8.44
N HIS A 187 -30.55 -8.65 9.51
CA HIS A 187 -31.98 -8.86 9.73
C HIS A 187 -32.78 -7.55 9.81
N SER A 188 -32.18 -6.47 10.32
CA SER A 188 -32.82 -5.16 10.53
C SER A 188 -33.15 -4.42 9.23
N TRP A 189 -32.28 -4.49 8.23
CA TRP A 189 -32.46 -3.82 6.93
C TRP A 189 -32.81 -4.79 5.80
N ARG A 190 -32.74 -6.10 6.04
CA ARG A 190 -33.13 -7.15 5.09
C ARG A 190 -34.08 -8.17 5.73
N PRO A 191 -35.35 -7.78 6.00
CA PRO A 191 -36.29 -8.56 6.80
C PRO A 191 -36.56 -9.99 6.28
N LYS A 192 -36.40 -10.23 4.97
CA LYS A 192 -36.56 -11.57 4.38
C LYS A 192 -35.59 -12.62 4.94
N LEU A 193 -34.43 -12.20 5.46
CA LEU A 193 -33.44 -13.10 6.05
C LEU A 193 -33.91 -13.75 7.37
N ILE A 194 -35.01 -13.27 7.98
CA ILE A 194 -35.63 -13.92 9.14
C ILE A 194 -36.05 -15.37 8.87
N ARG A 195 -36.16 -15.76 7.59
CA ARG A 195 -36.51 -17.13 7.17
C ARG A 195 -35.32 -18.09 7.09
N LEU A 196 -34.08 -17.61 7.21
CA LEU A 196 -32.88 -18.47 7.14
C LEU A 196 -32.90 -19.62 8.15
N PRO A 197 -33.37 -19.47 9.40
CA PRO A 197 -33.43 -20.58 10.35
C PRO A 197 -34.34 -21.73 9.87
N LYS A 198 -35.35 -21.46 9.03
CA LYS A 198 -36.25 -22.47 8.46
C LYS A 198 -35.49 -23.47 7.56
N LEU A 199 -34.28 -23.16 7.09
CA LEU A 199 -33.44 -24.13 6.38
C LEU A 199 -33.15 -25.40 7.22
N ARG A 200 -33.17 -25.30 8.55
CA ARG A 200 -33.02 -26.45 9.46
C ARG A 200 -34.21 -27.42 9.42
N SER A 201 -35.37 -27.01 8.91
CA SER A 201 -36.50 -27.93 8.74
C SER A 201 -36.31 -28.91 7.57
N ILE A 202 -35.30 -28.70 6.73
CA ILE A 202 -34.98 -29.57 5.60
C ILE A 202 -34.26 -30.81 6.14
N SER A 203 -34.75 -32.01 5.84
CA SER A 203 -34.17 -33.28 6.32
C SER A 203 -32.89 -33.70 5.57
N ALA A 204 -31.95 -32.76 5.42
CA ALA A 204 -30.62 -32.95 4.85
C ALA A 204 -29.58 -32.12 5.63
N PRO A 205 -28.30 -32.55 5.68
CA PRO A 205 -27.21 -31.79 6.28
C PRO A 205 -27.21 -30.31 5.86
N THR A 206 -27.14 -29.41 6.83
CA THR A 206 -27.04 -27.95 6.59
C THR A 206 -25.63 -27.46 6.88
N ILE A 207 -24.96 -26.90 5.87
CA ILE A 207 -23.61 -26.38 5.96
C ILE A 207 -23.66 -24.86 5.83
N MET A 208 -23.12 -24.14 6.81
CA MET A 208 -23.17 -22.68 6.89
C MET A 208 -21.77 -22.13 6.75
N LEU A 209 -21.56 -21.30 5.74
CA LEU A 209 -20.26 -20.76 5.36
C LEU A 209 -20.18 -19.27 5.67
N SER A 210 -19.07 -18.84 6.26
CA SER A 210 -18.81 -17.40 6.47
C SER A 210 -17.32 -17.07 6.41
N ALA A 211 -17.00 -15.84 6.03
CA ALA A 211 -15.66 -15.27 6.19
C ALA A 211 -15.54 -14.34 7.40
N THR A 212 -16.65 -13.74 7.81
CA THR A 212 -16.70 -12.57 8.70
C THR A 212 -17.72 -12.81 9.80
N LEU A 213 -17.67 -13.99 10.45
CA LEU A 213 -18.45 -14.28 11.65
C LEU A 213 -17.56 -14.06 12.88
N PRO A 214 -17.72 -12.95 13.63
CA PRO A 214 -16.93 -12.69 14.84
C PRO A 214 -17.16 -13.76 15.92
N ARG A 215 -16.13 -14.04 16.75
CA ARG A 215 -16.21 -15.04 17.84
C ARG A 215 -17.35 -14.75 18.83
N HIS A 216 -17.45 -13.51 19.29
CA HIS A 216 -18.48 -13.10 20.25
C HIS A 216 -19.92 -13.24 19.72
N MET A 217 -20.11 -13.29 18.39
CA MET A 217 -21.42 -13.47 17.75
C MET A 217 -21.75 -14.94 17.47
N GLU A 218 -20.83 -15.90 17.71
CA GLU A 218 -21.07 -17.31 17.40
C GLU A 218 -22.25 -17.89 18.20
N ARG A 219 -22.40 -17.48 19.47
CA ARG A 219 -23.49 -17.94 20.32
C ARG A 219 -24.84 -17.45 19.79
N GLU A 220 -24.95 -16.14 19.54
CA GLU A 220 -26.15 -15.53 18.97
C GLU A 220 -26.49 -16.15 17.60
N PHE A 221 -25.47 -16.39 16.76
CA PHE A 221 -25.64 -17.07 15.48
C PHE A 221 -26.22 -18.48 15.65
N LYS A 222 -25.66 -19.27 16.58
CA LYS A 222 -26.14 -20.64 16.86
C LYS A 222 -27.56 -20.64 17.40
N GLU A 223 -27.91 -19.72 18.28
CA GLU A 223 -29.27 -19.57 18.80
C GLU A 223 -30.25 -19.18 17.68
N THR A 224 -29.89 -18.17 16.87
CA THR A 224 -30.70 -17.68 15.73
C THR A 224 -30.94 -18.76 14.69
N MET A 225 -29.90 -19.54 14.34
CA MET A 225 -29.97 -20.61 13.35
C MET A 225 -30.48 -21.94 13.92
N LEU A 226 -30.99 -21.96 15.15
CA LEU A 226 -31.55 -23.15 15.81
C LEU A 226 -30.55 -24.32 15.92
N LEU A 227 -29.27 -24.00 16.15
CA LEU A 227 -28.17 -24.97 16.24
C LEU A 227 -27.87 -25.42 17.67
N ALA A 228 -28.50 -24.80 18.68
CA ALA A 228 -28.22 -25.07 20.09
C ALA A 228 -28.68 -26.47 20.57
N GLN A 229 -29.55 -27.14 19.82
CA GLN A 229 -30.19 -28.40 20.20
C GLN A 229 -29.62 -29.63 19.48
N ASP A 230 -28.77 -29.43 18.46
CA ASP A 230 -28.19 -30.49 17.63
C ASP A 230 -26.65 -30.55 17.80
N PRO A 231 -26.00 -31.70 17.55
CA PRO A 231 -24.54 -31.74 17.40
C PRO A 231 -24.12 -30.91 16.18
N CYS A 232 -23.80 -29.64 16.40
CA CYS A 232 -23.30 -28.71 15.41
C CYS A 232 -21.79 -28.56 15.56
N TRP A 233 -21.06 -28.96 14.52
CA TRP A 233 -19.61 -28.76 14.49
C TRP A 233 -19.26 -27.37 13.98
N LEU A 234 -18.20 -26.80 14.53
CA LEU A 234 -17.63 -25.53 14.08
C LEU A 234 -16.18 -25.77 13.68
N ILE A 235 -15.88 -25.50 12.41
CA ILE A 235 -14.52 -25.48 11.88
C ILE A 235 -14.19 -24.02 11.59
N ARG A 236 -13.11 -23.51 12.17
CA ARG A 236 -12.66 -22.15 11.96
C ARG A 236 -11.16 -22.11 11.67
N ALA A 237 -10.79 -21.50 10.55
CA ALA A 237 -9.43 -21.04 10.29
C ALA A 237 -9.25 -19.58 10.72
N SER A 238 -8.02 -19.15 10.97
CA SER A 238 -7.74 -17.73 11.20
C SER A 238 -8.20 -16.89 10.01
N THR A 239 -8.83 -15.78 10.32
CA THR A 239 -9.29 -14.80 9.31
C THR A 239 -8.18 -13.84 8.88
N ALA A 240 -6.98 -13.97 9.46
CA ALA A 240 -5.84 -13.10 9.20
C ALA A 240 -5.37 -13.14 7.74
N ARG A 241 -5.29 -11.95 7.14
CA ARG A 241 -4.84 -11.77 5.76
C ARG A 241 -3.37 -11.37 5.71
N LYS A 242 -2.54 -12.35 5.36
CA LYS A 242 -1.08 -12.20 5.32
C LYS A 242 -0.61 -11.11 4.36
N SER A 243 -1.20 -11.02 3.18
CA SER A 243 -0.74 -10.14 2.11
C SER A 243 -1.34 -8.73 2.13
N THR A 244 -2.18 -8.38 3.11
CA THR A 244 -2.94 -7.10 3.10
C THR A 244 -2.35 -6.06 4.04
N ARG A 245 -1.71 -5.03 3.52
CA ARG A 245 -1.27 -3.86 4.29
C ARG A 245 -2.44 -2.95 4.64
N TYR A 246 -2.81 -2.90 5.91
CA TYR A 246 -3.83 -2.00 6.43
C TYR A 246 -3.27 -0.62 6.77
N MET A 247 -3.92 0.46 6.32
CA MET A 247 -3.49 1.83 6.54
C MET A 247 -4.68 2.77 6.74
N VAL A 248 -4.52 3.79 7.57
CA VAL A 248 -5.53 4.86 7.74
C VAL A 248 -4.83 6.22 7.73
N LYS A 249 -5.29 7.10 6.85
CA LYS A 249 -4.92 8.52 6.83
C LYS A 249 -6.07 9.32 7.45
N SER A 250 -5.98 9.57 8.76
CA SER A 250 -6.97 10.32 9.55
C SER A 250 -6.61 11.79 9.76
N THR A 251 -5.79 12.36 8.87
CA THR A 251 -5.29 13.75 8.96
C THR A 251 -5.80 14.62 7.82
N VAL A 252 -6.81 14.17 7.08
CA VAL A 252 -7.40 14.97 6.00
C VAL A 252 -8.08 16.18 6.61
N ALA A 253 -7.87 17.36 6.04
CA ALA A 253 -8.54 18.57 6.53
C ALA A 253 -10.06 18.45 6.38
N ASP A 254 -10.80 19.06 7.31
CA ASP A 254 -12.26 18.99 7.31
C ASP A 254 -12.81 19.63 6.02
N GLY A 255 -13.79 18.98 5.39
CA GLY A 255 -14.35 19.39 4.10
C GLY A 255 -13.48 19.06 2.88
N LYS A 256 -12.29 18.47 3.07
CA LYS A 256 -11.31 18.17 2.01
C LYS A 256 -11.21 16.69 1.64
N LEU A 257 -12.09 15.85 2.17
CA LEU A 257 -12.06 14.40 1.94
C LEU A 257 -12.07 14.00 0.45
N MET A 258 -12.95 14.61 -0.34
CA MET A 258 -13.08 14.28 -1.78
C MET A 258 -11.88 14.78 -2.60
N GLU A 259 -11.33 15.94 -2.26
CA GLU A 259 -10.12 16.48 -2.91
C GLU A 259 -8.92 15.58 -2.65
N GLU A 260 -8.73 15.18 -1.39
CA GLU A 260 -7.66 14.27 -0.99
C GLU A 260 -7.84 12.88 -1.59
N ALA A 261 -9.07 12.35 -1.61
CA ALA A 261 -9.37 11.08 -2.28
C ALA A 261 -9.03 11.14 -3.78
N THR A 262 -9.38 12.23 -4.45
CA THR A 262 -9.04 12.44 -5.87
C THR A 262 -7.53 12.45 -6.07
N LYS A 263 -6.79 13.22 -5.26
CA LYS A 263 -5.34 13.31 -5.32
C LYS A 263 -4.68 11.94 -5.12
N VAL A 264 -4.97 11.27 -4.01
CA VAL A 264 -4.38 9.97 -3.68
C VAL A 264 -4.71 8.94 -4.74
N CYS A 265 -5.96 8.89 -5.21
CA CYS A 265 -6.35 7.91 -6.23
C CYS A 265 -5.64 8.16 -7.57
N LYS A 266 -5.46 9.41 -8.02
CA LYS A 266 -4.69 9.72 -9.24
C LYS A 266 -3.24 9.27 -9.10
N GLU A 267 -2.58 9.65 -8.01
CA GLU A 267 -1.20 9.28 -7.74
C GLU A 267 -0.99 7.76 -7.71
N GLN A 268 -1.99 6.99 -7.26
CA GLN A 268 -1.95 5.54 -7.24
C GLN A 268 -2.27 4.92 -8.60
N MET A 269 -3.13 5.55 -9.40
CA MET A 269 -3.42 5.13 -10.77
C MET A 269 -2.19 5.30 -11.68
N ASP A 270 -1.40 6.36 -11.50
CA ASP A 270 -0.20 6.64 -12.29
C ASP A 270 0.90 5.58 -12.10
N VAL A 271 0.93 4.91 -10.96
CA VAL A 271 1.88 3.80 -10.67
C VAL A 271 1.22 2.43 -10.64
N LEU A 272 -0.03 2.35 -11.08
CA LEU A 272 -0.73 1.08 -11.15
C LEU A 272 -0.21 0.31 -12.37
N GLN A 273 0.28 -0.91 -12.11
CA GLN A 273 0.76 -1.76 -13.20
C GLN A 273 -0.36 -2.10 -14.20
N PRO A 274 -0.01 -2.40 -15.45
CA PRO A 274 -0.95 -2.97 -16.41
C PRO A 274 -1.68 -4.18 -15.79
N GLU A 275 -2.99 -4.31 -16.05
CA GLU A 275 -3.88 -5.38 -15.55
C GLU A 275 -4.19 -5.35 -14.04
N ALA A 276 -3.39 -4.63 -13.24
CA ALA A 276 -3.66 -4.42 -11.84
C ALA A 276 -4.92 -3.56 -11.65
N LYS A 277 -5.64 -3.86 -10.58
CA LYS A 277 -6.97 -3.33 -10.31
C LYS A 277 -7.01 -2.62 -8.97
N MET A 278 -7.82 -1.56 -8.92
CA MET A 278 -8.07 -0.76 -7.74
C MET A 278 -9.58 -0.56 -7.56
N ILE A 279 -10.04 -0.66 -6.31
CA ILE A 279 -11.44 -0.38 -5.94
C ILE A 279 -11.46 0.80 -4.98
N VAL A 280 -12.29 1.80 -5.27
CA VAL A 280 -12.53 2.93 -4.36
C VAL A 280 -13.94 2.85 -3.82
N PHE A 281 -14.08 2.59 -2.52
CA PHE A 281 -15.36 2.54 -1.83
C PHE A 281 -15.78 3.94 -1.37
N CYS A 282 -16.96 4.38 -1.79
CA CYS A 282 -17.62 5.58 -1.29
C CYS A 282 -18.93 5.21 -0.60
N ARG A 283 -19.33 6.02 0.38
CA ARG A 283 -20.56 5.81 1.14
C ARG A 283 -21.81 6.13 0.33
N TYR A 284 -21.75 7.19 -0.49
CA TYR A 284 -22.90 7.70 -1.22
C TYR A 284 -22.73 7.63 -2.74
N LYS A 285 -23.85 7.44 -3.46
CA LYS A 285 -23.86 7.33 -4.93
C LYS A 285 -23.32 8.58 -5.63
N ASN A 286 -23.64 9.77 -5.10
CA ASN A 286 -23.13 11.03 -5.62
C ASN A 286 -21.60 11.14 -5.49
N GLN A 287 -21.03 10.68 -4.37
CA GLN A 287 -19.56 10.61 -4.21
C GLN A 287 -18.94 9.70 -5.27
N CYS A 288 -19.55 8.55 -5.56
CA CYS A 288 -19.07 7.67 -6.62
C CYS A 288 -19.02 8.37 -7.97
N LEU A 289 -20.10 9.07 -8.34
CA LEU A 289 -20.19 9.80 -9.61
C LEU A 289 -19.16 10.92 -9.70
N THR A 290 -19.06 11.77 -8.67
CA THR A 290 -18.12 12.89 -8.62
C THR A 290 -16.67 12.39 -8.72
N LEU A 291 -16.32 11.36 -7.94
CA LEU A 291 -14.96 10.86 -7.90
C LEU A 291 -14.60 10.11 -9.19
N ALA A 292 -15.51 9.29 -9.73
CA ALA A 292 -15.27 8.61 -11.00
C ALA A 292 -15.06 9.59 -12.15
N ALA A 293 -15.83 10.68 -12.19
CA ALA A 293 -15.64 11.75 -13.17
C ALA A 293 -14.26 12.44 -12.99
N ALA A 294 -13.88 12.77 -11.76
CA ALA A 294 -12.60 13.42 -11.47
C ALA A 294 -11.38 12.53 -11.78
N LEU A 295 -11.53 11.21 -11.66
CA LEU A 295 -10.51 10.20 -11.93
C LEU A 295 -10.52 9.70 -13.39
N GLY A 296 -11.55 10.03 -14.17
CA GLY A 296 -11.72 9.49 -15.53
C GLY A 296 -11.90 7.97 -15.56
N CYS A 297 -12.58 7.39 -14.56
CA CYS A 297 -12.74 5.95 -14.41
C CYS A 297 -14.22 5.52 -14.31
N SER A 298 -14.46 4.21 -14.25
CA SER A 298 -15.83 3.66 -14.19
C SER A 298 -16.38 3.67 -12.77
N TYR A 299 -17.71 3.69 -12.63
CA TYR A 299 -18.39 3.58 -11.34
C TYR A 299 -19.35 2.40 -11.23
N PHE A 300 -19.63 1.96 -10.00
CA PHE A 300 -20.56 0.87 -9.69
C PHE A 300 -21.42 1.17 -8.47
N PHE A 301 -22.73 1.07 -8.59
CA PHE A 301 -23.63 1.07 -7.43
C PHE A 301 -24.95 0.37 -7.73
N ALA A 302 -25.67 -0.02 -6.68
CA ALA A 302 -26.98 -0.66 -6.78
C ALA A 302 -27.97 0.20 -7.61
N GLY A 303 -28.55 -0.43 -8.64
CA GLY A 303 -29.52 0.17 -9.55
C GLY A 303 -28.93 0.79 -10.82
N SER A 304 -27.61 0.81 -11.01
CA SER A 304 -27.01 1.28 -12.26
C SER A 304 -27.18 0.26 -13.40
N PRO A 305 -27.69 0.66 -14.58
CA PRO A 305 -27.86 -0.24 -15.73
C PRO A 305 -26.52 -0.63 -16.37
N TYR A 306 -25.45 0.13 -16.11
CA TYR A 306 -24.13 -0.08 -16.72
C TYR A 306 -23.24 -1.07 -15.96
N ASN A 307 -23.69 -1.57 -14.80
CA ASN A 307 -22.88 -2.38 -13.89
C ASN A 307 -22.25 -3.61 -14.58
N THR A 308 -23.03 -4.32 -15.41
CA THR A 308 -22.54 -5.51 -16.12
C THR A 308 -21.39 -5.20 -17.07
N ASP A 309 -21.53 -4.11 -17.84
CA ASP A 309 -20.52 -3.71 -18.82
C ASP A 309 -19.28 -3.11 -18.17
N VAL A 310 -19.46 -2.32 -17.10
CA VAL A 310 -18.38 -1.77 -16.27
C VAL A 310 -17.52 -2.90 -15.73
N ILE A 311 -18.12 -3.90 -15.10
CA ILE A 311 -17.38 -5.03 -14.51
C ILE A 311 -16.74 -5.89 -15.60
N ARG A 312 -17.42 -6.15 -16.72
CA ARG A 312 -16.84 -6.90 -17.84
C ARG A 312 -15.60 -6.19 -18.39
N ARG A 313 -15.67 -4.87 -18.59
CA ARG A 313 -14.53 -4.07 -19.09
C ARG A 313 -13.40 -4.07 -18.08
N TRP A 314 -13.69 -3.75 -16.82
CA TRP A 314 -12.69 -3.66 -15.75
C TRP A 314 -12.00 -5.01 -15.46
N LYS A 315 -12.73 -6.13 -15.53
CA LYS A 315 -12.15 -7.49 -15.46
C LYS A 315 -11.09 -7.70 -16.56
N LYS A 316 -11.31 -7.15 -17.76
CA LYS A 316 -10.41 -7.30 -18.92
C LYS A 316 -9.27 -6.28 -18.96
N SER A 317 -9.55 -5.01 -18.66
CA SER A 317 -8.60 -3.90 -18.86
C SER A 317 -7.79 -3.52 -17.63
N GLY A 318 -8.20 -3.97 -16.44
CA GLY A 318 -7.63 -3.46 -15.20
C GLY A 318 -8.08 -2.02 -14.88
N GLY A 319 -7.34 -1.35 -14.00
CA GLY A 319 -7.55 0.05 -13.65
C GLY A 319 -8.41 0.28 -12.40
N CYS A 320 -8.99 1.48 -12.30
CA CYS A 320 -9.78 1.90 -11.14
C CYS A 320 -11.29 1.75 -11.39
N VAL A 321 -12.02 1.28 -10.37
CA VAL A 321 -13.48 1.39 -10.29
C VAL A 321 -13.89 2.06 -8.98
N VAL A 322 -14.76 3.07 -9.05
CA VAL A 322 -15.34 3.71 -7.87
C VAL A 322 -16.70 3.10 -7.57
N ALA A 323 -16.92 2.63 -6.35
CA ALA A 323 -18.12 1.89 -6.03
C ALA A 323 -18.68 2.20 -4.65
N THR A 324 -19.95 1.87 -4.44
CA THR A 324 -20.47 1.69 -3.08
C THR A 324 -20.19 0.26 -2.59
N SER A 325 -20.52 -0.01 -1.32
CA SER A 325 -20.52 -1.35 -0.72
C SER A 325 -21.34 -2.40 -1.51
N SER A 326 -22.15 -1.99 -2.49
CA SER A 326 -22.86 -2.91 -3.39
C SER A 326 -21.96 -3.63 -4.40
N LEU A 327 -20.79 -3.07 -4.76
CA LEU A 327 -19.75 -3.86 -5.44
C LEU A 327 -19.15 -4.89 -4.48
N GLY A 328 -19.32 -4.63 -3.19
CA GLY A 328 -18.85 -5.31 -1.98
C GLY A 328 -19.48 -6.67 -1.67
N THR A 329 -20.46 -7.14 -2.46
CA THR A 329 -21.20 -8.37 -2.12
C THR A 329 -20.81 -9.57 -2.98
N GLY A 330 -20.10 -10.55 -2.39
CA GLY A 330 -19.95 -11.91 -2.92
C GLY A 330 -18.97 -12.14 -4.09
N VAL A 331 -18.80 -11.16 -4.98
CA VAL A 331 -17.91 -11.31 -6.15
C VAL A 331 -16.46 -11.03 -5.80
N SER A 332 -15.51 -11.77 -6.37
CA SER A 332 -14.08 -11.46 -6.23
C SER A 332 -13.40 -11.32 -7.58
N TYR A 333 -12.40 -10.45 -7.61
CA TYR A 333 -11.70 -10.05 -8.81
C TYR A 333 -10.20 -10.29 -8.61
N LYS A 334 -9.57 -10.92 -9.61
CA LYS A 334 -8.11 -11.13 -9.64
C LYS A 334 -7.38 -9.80 -9.83
N ASP A 335 -6.15 -9.73 -9.34
CA ASP A 335 -5.23 -8.60 -9.53
C ASP A 335 -5.69 -7.29 -8.88
N VAL A 336 -6.67 -7.35 -7.98
CA VAL A 336 -7.02 -6.18 -7.16
C VAL A 336 -5.94 -6.03 -6.09
N VAL A 337 -5.15 -4.96 -6.22
CA VAL A 337 -3.94 -4.68 -5.42
C VAL A 337 -4.11 -3.48 -4.49
N LEU A 338 -5.19 -2.69 -4.66
CA LEU A 338 -5.47 -1.52 -3.84
C LEU A 338 -6.97 -1.37 -3.59
N THR A 339 -7.35 -1.21 -2.33
CA THR A 339 -8.68 -0.75 -1.92
C THR A 339 -8.57 0.57 -1.18
N VAL A 340 -9.37 1.55 -1.58
CA VAL A 340 -9.42 2.87 -0.93
C VAL A 340 -10.83 3.11 -0.40
N HIS A 341 -10.98 3.36 0.90
CA HIS A 341 -12.23 3.78 1.51
C HIS A 341 -12.24 5.29 1.69
N VAL A 342 -13.20 5.95 1.06
CA VAL A 342 -13.43 7.40 1.17
C VAL A 342 -14.44 7.63 2.29
N GLY A 343 -13.92 7.89 3.50
CA GLY A 343 -14.69 7.97 4.73
C GLY A 343 -14.69 6.66 5.52
N MET A 344 -15.31 6.70 6.69
CA MET A 344 -15.38 5.55 7.60
C MET A 344 -16.30 4.45 7.02
N PRO A 345 -15.84 3.18 6.95
CA PRO A 345 -16.71 2.03 6.72
C PRO A 345 -17.84 1.96 7.75
N TYR A 346 -18.94 1.27 7.42
CA TYR A 346 -20.09 1.15 8.33
C TYR A 346 -19.76 0.37 9.60
N GLY A 347 -18.88 -0.62 9.51
CA GLY A 347 -18.46 -1.45 10.62
C GLY A 347 -17.23 -2.28 10.26
N LEU A 348 -16.68 -3.01 11.22
CA LEU A 348 -15.46 -3.80 11.02
C LEU A 348 -15.76 -5.04 10.16
N ILE A 349 -16.97 -5.59 10.24
CA ILE A 349 -17.47 -6.64 9.33
C ILE A 349 -17.47 -6.17 7.88
N ASP A 350 -18.10 -5.03 7.60
CA ASP A 350 -18.15 -4.46 6.24
C ASP A 350 -16.75 -4.17 5.71
N PHE A 351 -15.91 -3.54 6.53
CA PHE A 351 -14.52 -3.25 6.16
C PHE A 351 -13.72 -4.52 5.83
N ALA A 352 -13.88 -5.59 6.62
CA ALA A 352 -13.22 -6.87 6.38
C ALA A 352 -13.68 -7.52 5.06
N GLN A 353 -14.98 -7.43 4.73
CA GLN A 353 -15.52 -7.93 3.47
C GLN A 353 -15.03 -7.12 2.26
N GLU A 354 -15.04 -5.79 2.37
CA GLU A 354 -14.69 -4.86 1.29
C GLU A 354 -13.18 -4.90 0.99
N SER A 355 -12.34 -4.81 2.02
CA SER A 355 -10.89 -4.99 1.87
C SER A 355 -10.53 -6.42 1.44
N GLY A 356 -11.34 -7.41 1.87
CA GLY A 356 -11.33 -8.82 1.50
C GLY A 356 -11.43 -9.15 0.01
N ARG A 357 -11.79 -8.16 -0.82
CA ARG A 357 -11.99 -8.33 -2.27
C ARG A 357 -10.71 -8.32 -3.09
N ALA A 358 -9.69 -7.70 -2.53
CA ALA A 358 -8.35 -7.69 -3.07
C ALA A 358 -7.58 -8.95 -2.66
N GLY A 359 -6.48 -9.28 -3.33
CA GLY A 359 -5.51 -10.27 -2.81
C GLY A 359 -6.03 -11.70 -2.59
N ARG A 360 -6.93 -12.20 -3.44
CA ARG A 360 -7.55 -13.54 -3.30
C ARG A 360 -6.61 -14.68 -3.73
N ASP A 361 -5.70 -14.39 -4.64
CA ASP A 361 -4.70 -15.33 -5.18
C ASP A 361 -3.32 -15.08 -4.55
N GLY A 362 -3.27 -14.37 -3.41
CA GLY A 362 -2.06 -14.12 -2.63
C GLY A 362 -1.31 -12.84 -3.04
N GLU A 363 -1.92 -12.00 -3.88
CA GLU A 363 -1.37 -10.70 -4.25
C GLU A 363 -1.16 -9.84 -3.00
N ALA A 364 -0.07 -9.06 -2.97
CA ALA A 364 0.06 -8.05 -1.93
C ALA A 364 -0.88 -6.88 -2.20
N VAL A 365 -1.66 -6.54 -1.18
CA VAL A 365 -2.74 -5.58 -1.23
C VAL A 365 -2.43 -4.44 -0.29
N ALA A 366 -2.70 -3.21 -0.70
CA ALA A 366 -2.86 -2.10 0.22
C ALA A 366 -4.35 -1.81 0.43
N SER A 367 -4.75 -1.62 1.69
CA SER A 367 -6.09 -1.19 2.08
C SER A 367 -5.97 0.13 2.83
N LEU A 368 -6.40 1.22 2.21
CA LEU A 368 -6.28 2.58 2.71
C LEU A 368 -7.65 3.15 3.08
N ILE A 369 -7.80 3.65 4.30
CA ILE A 369 -8.96 4.46 4.68
C ILE A 369 -8.54 5.93 4.75
N LEU A 370 -9.29 6.80 4.09
CA LEU A 370 -9.15 8.26 4.17
C LEU A 370 -10.22 8.80 5.13
N LEU A 371 -9.80 9.52 6.17
CA LEU A 371 -10.68 10.13 7.16
C LEU A 371 -10.29 11.58 7.42
N GLU A 372 -11.31 12.41 7.61
CA GLU A 372 -11.13 13.77 8.09
C GLU A 372 -10.66 13.78 9.54
N LYS A 373 -9.84 14.79 9.88
CA LYS A 373 -9.19 14.92 11.18
C LYS A 373 -10.21 14.90 12.32
N ASN A 374 -11.31 15.63 12.17
CA ASN A 374 -12.34 15.75 13.19
C ASN A 374 -13.54 14.84 12.97
N TRP A 375 -13.42 13.81 12.12
CA TRP A 375 -14.54 12.92 11.76
C TRP A 375 -15.28 12.36 12.98
N LEU A 376 -14.56 11.84 13.97
CA LEU A 376 -15.17 11.23 15.16
C LEU A 376 -15.96 12.25 16.00
N ALA A 377 -15.47 13.48 16.12
CA ALA A 377 -16.14 14.53 16.87
C ALA A 377 -17.45 14.95 16.17
N VAL A 378 -17.37 15.24 14.87
CA VAL A 378 -18.51 15.63 14.03
C VAL A 378 -19.59 14.54 14.02
N GLU A 379 -19.21 13.28 13.83
CA GLU A 379 -20.15 12.17 13.77
C GLU A 379 -20.77 11.86 15.15
N SER A 380 -20.02 12.02 16.24
CA SER A 380 -20.55 11.86 17.61
C SER A 380 -21.56 12.94 17.97
N GLU A 381 -21.31 14.19 17.57
CA GLU A 381 -22.25 15.30 17.74
C GLU A 381 -23.55 15.05 16.96
N ARG A 382 -23.43 14.68 15.67
CA ARG A 382 -24.57 14.33 14.81
C ARG A 382 -25.43 13.22 15.42
N ARG A 383 -24.81 12.13 15.88
CA ARG A 383 -25.53 10.99 16.49
C ARG A 383 -26.15 11.32 17.83
N SER A 384 -25.51 12.16 18.64
CA SER A 384 -26.07 12.63 19.90
C SER A 384 -27.35 13.43 19.66
N GLY A 385 -27.37 14.29 18.64
CA GLY A 385 -28.58 14.99 18.19
C GLY A 385 -29.69 14.04 17.72
N GLU A 386 -29.33 12.95 17.04
CA GLU A 386 -30.26 11.91 16.55
C GLU A 386 -30.60 10.82 17.58
N LYS A 387 -30.02 10.87 18.79
CA LYS A 387 -30.14 9.82 19.83
C LYS A 387 -29.76 8.42 19.33
N GLN A 388 -28.79 8.32 18.43
CA GLN A 388 -28.29 7.05 17.90
C GLN A 388 -27.09 6.55 18.70
N VAL A 389 -27.12 5.27 19.08
CA VAL A 389 -26.02 4.61 19.80
C VAL A 389 -25.16 3.82 18.82
N TRP A 390 -23.85 3.86 19.02
CA TRP A 390 -22.91 3.03 18.29
C TRP A 390 -23.08 1.55 18.63
N SER A 391 -23.24 0.72 17.59
CA SER A 391 -23.18 -0.73 17.72
C SER A 391 -21.78 -1.20 18.14
N VAL A 392 -21.66 -2.46 18.57
CA VAL A 392 -20.36 -3.06 18.91
C VAL A 392 -19.43 -3.06 17.69
N ASP A 393 -19.94 -3.45 16.52
CA ASP A 393 -19.15 -3.50 15.27
C ASP A 393 -18.65 -2.10 14.84
N GLU A 394 -19.48 -1.06 14.98
CA GLU A 394 -19.07 0.33 14.71
C GLU A 394 -17.97 0.80 15.66
N LYS A 395 -18.07 0.47 16.96
CA LYS A 395 -17.04 0.83 17.96
C LYS A 395 -15.71 0.18 17.63
N GLU A 396 -15.72 -1.07 17.18
CA GLU A 396 -14.52 -1.80 16.79
C GLU A 396 -13.91 -1.24 15.50
N MET A 397 -14.72 -0.75 14.55
CA MET A 397 -14.24 -0.02 13.39
C MET A 397 -13.57 1.31 13.77
N ILE A 398 -14.15 2.07 14.71
CA ILE A 398 -13.53 3.28 15.27
C ILE A 398 -12.21 2.91 15.97
N GLY A 399 -12.22 1.85 16.77
CA GLY A 399 -11.02 1.31 17.41
C GLY A 399 -9.93 0.95 16.40
N PHE A 400 -10.29 0.31 15.30
CA PHE A 400 -9.38 0.00 14.21
C PHE A 400 -8.80 1.25 13.56
N ALA A 401 -9.62 2.28 13.34
CA ALA A 401 -9.20 3.51 12.67
C ALA A 401 -8.24 4.35 13.53
N TYR A 402 -8.49 4.44 14.83
CA TYR A 402 -7.76 5.32 15.75
C TYR A 402 -6.76 4.62 16.66
N THR A 403 -6.63 3.29 16.62
CA THR A 403 -5.64 2.56 17.44
C THR A 403 -4.23 3.12 17.27
N GLU A 404 -3.48 3.19 18.38
CA GLU A 404 -2.04 3.48 18.41
C GLU A 404 -1.20 2.21 18.17
N GLY A 405 -1.80 1.03 18.35
CA GLY A 405 -1.15 -0.27 18.20
C GLY A 405 -1.28 -0.86 16.80
N CYS A 406 -0.88 -2.14 16.66
CA CYS A 406 -1.00 -2.87 15.40
C CYS A 406 -2.47 -3.03 14.97
N ARG A 407 -2.82 -2.56 13.77
CA ARG A 407 -4.20 -2.67 13.23
C ARG A 407 -4.69 -4.12 13.08
N ARG A 408 -3.77 -5.05 12.81
CA ARG A 408 -4.11 -6.49 12.73
C ARG A 408 -4.55 -7.07 14.06
N LEU A 409 -4.04 -6.55 15.18
CA LEU A 409 -4.47 -7.01 16.48
C LEU A 409 -5.94 -6.63 16.74
N VAL A 410 -6.40 -5.48 16.23
CA VAL A 410 -7.82 -5.10 16.34
C VAL A 410 -8.70 -6.06 15.54
N LEU A 411 -8.38 -6.28 14.25
CA LEU A 411 -9.08 -7.25 13.41
C LEU A 411 -9.05 -8.67 14.02
N GLY A 412 -7.87 -9.13 14.44
CA GLY A 412 -7.66 -10.45 15.00
C GLY A 412 -8.39 -10.65 16.32
N LYS A 413 -8.45 -9.65 17.20
CA LYS A 413 -9.24 -9.74 18.45
C LYS A 413 -10.73 -9.85 18.15
N TYR A 414 -11.23 -9.03 17.22
CA TYR A 414 -12.64 -9.02 16.88
C TYR A 414 -13.08 -10.33 16.21
N PHE A 415 -12.30 -10.81 15.23
CA PHE A 415 -12.65 -11.99 14.46
C PHE A 415 -12.14 -13.29 15.06
N ASP A 416 -10.93 -13.38 15.61
CA ASP A 416 -10.28 -14.65 15.99
C ASP A 416 -10.14 -14.85 17.52
N ASP A 417 -10.30 -13.78 18.32
CA ASP A 417 -10.25 -13.70 19.80
C ASP A 417 -8.95 -14.18 20.44
N ASP A 418 -8.78 -15.50 20.63
CA ASP A 418 -7.71 -16.12 21.42
C ASP A 418 -6.34 -16.23 20.72
N SER A 419 -6.27 -15.88 19.43
CA SER A 419 -5.05 -16.05 18.63
C SER A 419 -4.79 -14.91 17.63
N PRO A 420 -4.84 -13.63 18.05
CA PRO A 420 -4.69 -12.51 17.14
C PRO A 420 -3.25 -12.45 16.63
N GLN A 421 -3.09 -12.52 15.31
CA GLN A 421 -1.78 -12.39 14.66
C GLN A 421 -1.45 -10.91 14.42
N ASP A 422 -0.29 -10.48 14.86
CA ASP A 422 0.20 -9.11 14.62
C ASP A 422 1.06 -9.02 13.34
N CYS A 423 1.60 -7.84 13.05
CA CYS A 423 2.48 -7.65 11.89
C CYS A 423 3.86 -8.33 12.05
N LYS A 424 4.21 -8.87 13.21
CA LYS A 424 5.47 -9.60 13.46
C LYS A 424 5.28 -11.11 13.37
N SER A 425 4.05 -11.58 13.21
CA SER A 425 3.67 -12.98 13.16
C SER A 425 3.97 -13.58 11.77
N GLY A 426 5.21 -14.02 11.54
CA GLY A 426 5.60 -14.71 10.29
C GLY A 426 5.69 -13.79 9.07
N ASP A 427 5.07 -14.18 7.96
CA ASP A 427 5.11 -13.53 6.65
C ASP A 427 4.02 -12.44 6.44
N MET A 428 3.59 -11.83 7.54
CA MET A 428 2.55 -10.80 7.55
C MET A 428 3.06 -9.48 6.98
N GLU A 429 2.28 -8.90 6.06
CA GLU A 429 2.48 -7.52 5.63
C GLU A 429 2.37 -6.56 6.81
N ARG A 430 3.21 -5.52 6.86
CA ARG A 430 3.19 -4.59 8.00
C ARG A 430 2.14 -3.50 7.77
N CYS A 431 1.32 -3.22 8.78
CA CYS A 431 0.38 -2.08 8.77
C CYS A 431 1.14 -0.76 9.00
N ASP A 432 0.52 0.37 8.67
CA ASP A 432 1.06 1.73 8.90
C ASP A 432 1.48 2.03 10.34
N ARG A 433 0.95 1.32 11.36
CA ARG A 433 1.38 1.45 12.76
C ARG A 433 2.64 0.65 13.11
N CYS A 434 2.96 -0.37 12.33
CA CYS A 434 4.13 -1.24 12.56
C CYS A 434 5.27 -1.00 11.57
N CYS A 435 5.11 -0.05 10.65
CA CYS A 435 6.13 0.35 9.68
C CYS A 435 5.83 1.76 9.16
N SER A 436 6.33 2.10 7.98
CA SER A 436 6.20 3.41 7.37
C SER A 436 4.74 3.83 7.11
N GLY A 437 4.44 5.12 7.29
CA GLY A 437 3.08 5.66 7.14
C GLY A 437 2.59 5.69 5.69
N VAL A 438 1.37 6.21 5.47
CA VAL A 438 0.74 6.27 4.12
C VAL A 438 1.61 7.03 3.09
N SER A 439 2.22 8.14 3.51
CA SER A 439 3.08 8.96 2.62
C SER A 439 4.35 8.21 2.20
N ASP A 440 5.01 7.56 3.15
CA ASP A 440 6.21 6.77 2.86
C ASP A 440 5.90 5.53 2.01
N TRP A 441 4.76 4.89 2.27
CA TRP A 441 4.29 3.79 1.42
C TRP A 441 4.06 4.27 -0.02
N THR A 442 3.39 5.41 -0.20
CA THR A 442 3.14 6.00 -1.53
C THR A 442 4.46 6.29 -2.27
N ARG A 443 5.44 6.89 -1.59
CA ARG A 443 6.78 7.11 -2.16
C ARG A 443 7.46 5.78 -2.54
N SER A 444 7.44 4.81 -1.64
CA SER A 444 8.03 3.49 -1.87
C SER A 444 7.40 2.76 -3.06
N GLN A 445 6.11 2.95 -3.34
CA GLN A 445 5.47 2.36 -4.53
C GLN A 445 5.99 2.96 -5.84
N ARG A 446 6.26 4.27 -5.88
CA ARG A 446 6.86 4.93 -7.05
C ARG A 446 8.28 4.42 -7.29
N GLU A 447 9.09 4.39 -6.23
CA GLU A 447 10.46 3.89 -6.28
C GLU A 447 10.50 2.43 -6.77
N GLN A 448 9.65 1.57 -6.18
CA GLN A 448 9.55 0.16 -6.57
C GLN A 448 9.11 -0.04 -8.02
N CYS A 449 8.29 0.85 -8.59
CA CYS A 449 7.89 0.78 -10.00
C CYS A 449 9.08 1.05 -10.91
N VAL A 450 9.80 2.16 -10.68
CA VAL A 450 10.99 2.55 -11.45
C VAL A 450 12.10 1.49 -11.32
N GLU A 451 12.33 0.99 -10.11
CA GLU A 451 13.34 -0.05 -9.87
C GLU A 451 13.00 -1.37 -10.57
N ARG A 452 11.71 -1.72 -10.68
CA ARG A 452 11.29 -2.90 -11.42
C ARG A 452 11.55 -2.76 -12.92
N GLU A 453 11.15 -1.64 -13.51
CA GLU A 453 11.39 -1.34 -14.93
C GLU A 453 12.88 -1.36 -15.25
N MET A 454 13.70 -0.72 -14.41
CA MET A 454 15.16 -0.74 -14.52
C MET A 454 15.71 -2.18 -14.50
N VAL A 455 15.28 -3.02 -13.56
CA VAL A 455 15.75 -4.41 -13.49
C VAL A 455 15.33 -5.20 -14.72
N GLU A 456 14.11 -5.01 -15.22
CA GLU A 456 13.62 -5.67 -16.43
C GLU A 456 14.43 -5.27 -17.67
N ASP A 457 14.72 -3.97 -17.84
CA ASP A 457 15.56 -3.45 -18.92
C ASP A 457 16.99 -4.00 -18.87
N VAL A 458 17.61 -4.04 -17.68
CA VAL A 458 18.94 -4.61 -17.49
C VAL A 458 18.96 -6.10 -17.83
N LEU A 459 17.95 -6.86 -17.42
CA LEU A 459 17.82 -8.27 -17.77
C LEU A 459 17.67 -8.47 -19.29
N ASN A 460 16.90 -7.62 -19.96
CA ASN A 460 16.75 -7.63 -21.42
C ASN A 460 18.07 -7.32 -22.16
N GLN A 461 18.87 -6.36 -21.66
CA GLN A 461 20.21 -6.11 -22.20
C GLN A 461 21.13 -7.32 -22.02
N MET A 462 21.13 -7.93 -20.83
CA MET A 462 21.93 -9.12 -20.53
C MET A 462 21.45 -10.39 -21.25
N ALA A 463 20.26 -10.39 -21.85
CA ALA A 463 19.82 -11.49 -22.70
C ALA A 463 20.67 -11.60 -23.97
N VAL A 464 21.22 -10.47 -24.45
CA VAL A 464 22.01 -10.38 -25.69
C VAL A 464 23.49 -10.10 -25.46
N VAL A 465 23.88 -9.73 -24.24
CA VAL A 465 25.26 -9.41 -23.83
C VAL A 465 25.71 -10.31 -22.68
N CYS A 466 27.01 -10.62 -22.59
CA CYS A 466 27.54 -11.39 -21.46
C CYS A 466 27.31 -10.67 -20.11
N PRO A 467 26.58 -11.25 -19.13
CA PRO A 467 26.32 -10.67 -17.81
C PRO A 467 27.59 -10.37 -17.00
N VAL A 468 28.63 -11.21 -17.13
CA VAL A 468 29.92 -10.98 -16.45
C VAL A 468 30.55 -9.70 -16.96
N CYS A 469 30.67 -9.56 -18.29
CA CYS A 469 31.22 -8.35 -18.91
C CYS A 469 30.38 -7.11 -18.64
N TRP A 470 29.06 -7.25 -18.63
CA TRP A 470 28.14 -6.16 -18.32
C TRP A 470 28.40 -5.64 -16.89
N VAL A 471 28.47 -6.54 -15.90
CA VAL A 471 28.71 -6.17 -14.50
C VAL A 471 30.12 -5.65 -14.29
N THR A 472 31.15 -6.28 -14.87
CA THR A 472 32.53 -5.80 -14.72
C THR A 472 32.75 -4.44 -15.38
N SER A 473 32.07 -4.18 -16.51
CA SER A 473 32.05 -2.85 -17.13
C SER A 473 31.35 -1.82 -16.24
N ALA A 474 30.23 -2.17 -15.61
CA ALA A 474 29.50 -1.28 -14.70
C ALA A 474 30.29 -0.94 -13.43
N LEU A 475 31.12 -1.87 -12.95
CA LEU A 475 31.91 -1.71 -11.73
C LEU A 475 33.35 -1.21 -11.97
N GLY A 476 33.70 -0.86 -13.21
CA GLY A 476 35.03 -0.32 -13.55
C GLY A 476 36.19 -1.35 -13.50
N PHE A 477 35.89 -2.64 -13.57
CA PHE A 477 36.89 -3.73 -13.49
C PHE A 477 37.25 -4.36 -14.85
N GLY A 478 36.82 -3.77 -15.97
CA GLY A 478 37.07 -4.29 -17.33
C GLY A 478 38.43 -3.88 -17.92
N PRO A 479 38.99 -4.65 -18.88
CA PRO A 479 40.21 -4.26 -19.58
C PRO A 479 39.97 -3.07 -20.53
N GLU A 480 41.04 -2.35 -20.86
CA GLU A 480 41.13 -1.06 -21.59
C GLU A 480 40.36 -0.97 -22.94
N THR A 481 39.72 -2.04 -23.41
CA THR A 481 39.11 -2.13 -24.76
C THR A 481 37.61 -1.85 -24.83
N GLY A 482 36.93 -1.56 -23.70
CA GLY A 482 35.66 -0.81 -23.68
C GLY A 482 34.48 -1.33 -24.51
N ARG A 483 34.40 -2.62 -24.87
CA ARG A 483 33.22 -3.19 -25.56
C ARG A 483 32.75 -4.48 -24.92
N ALA A 484 31.48 -4.52 -24.53
CA ALA A 484 30.81 -5.77 -24.14
C ALA A 484 30.63 -6.66 -25.39
N HIS A 485 30.98 -7.95 -25.28
CA HIS A 485 30.86 -8.93 -26.37
C HIS A 485 29.51 -9.70 -26.32
N GLN A 486 29.19 -10.46 -27.38
CA GLN A 486 27.91 -11.15 -27.57
C GLN A 486 27.56 -12.21 -26.48
N ALA A 487 26.30 -12.64 -26.50
CA ALA A 487 25.54 -13.44 -25.51
C ALA A 487 26.27 -14.62 -24.82
N TRP A 488 25.68 -15.07 -23.69
CA TRP A 488 26.12 -16.25 -22.92
C TRP A 488 26.26 -17.48 -23.83
N GLY A 489 27.46 -18.08 -23.91
CA GLY A 489 27.74 -19.27 -24.72
C GLY A 489 28.69 -19.10 -25.92
N GLN A 490 29.06 -17.88 -26.31
CA GLN A 490 30.12 -17.65 -27.33
C GLN A 490 31.48 -17.29 -26.71
N ALA A 491 32.59 -17.48 -27.42
CA ALA A 491 33.97 -17.35 -26.90
C ALA A 491 34.24 -15.99 -26.25
N CYS A 492 34.20 -15.94 -24.92
CA CYS A 492 34.64 -14.78 -24.13
C CYS A 492 35.80 -15.20 -23.26
N THR A 493 36.98 -14.66 -23.56
CA THR A 493 38.26 -14.94 -22.89
C THR A 493 38.35 -14.37 -21.49
N GLN A 494 37.35 -13.58 -21.05
CA GLN A 494 37.29 -12.96 -19.72
C GLN A 494 36.37 -13.71 -18.74
N ARG A 495 35.81 -14.86 -19.13
CA ARG A 495 34.86 -15.64 -18.30
C ARG A 495 35.51 -16.49 -17.21
N GLU A 496 36.83 -16.66 -17.23
CA GLU A 496 37.46 -17.66 -16.37
C GLU A 496 37.55 -17.23 -14.91
N THR A 497 38.07 -16.03 -14.62
CA THR A 497 38.22 -15.56 -13.24
C THR A 497 38.00 -14.04 -13.11
N VAL A 498 37.33 -13.63 -12.03
CA VAL A 498 37.11 -12.24 -11.64
C VAL A 498 37.84 -11.98 -10.31
N ARG A 499 38.55 -10.86 -10.19
CA ARG A 499 39.22 -10.50 -8.93
C ARG A 499 38.18 -10.10 -7.87
N VAL A 500 38.34 -10.63 -6.67
CA VAL A 500 37.54 -10.26 -5.50
C VAL A 500 38.16 -9.01 -4.87
N THR A 501 37.40 -7.92 -4.78
CA THR A 501 37.86 -6.68 -4.14
C THR A 501 37.51 -6.68 -2.65
N GLY A 502 38.47 -6.43 -1.76
CA GLY A 502 38.29 -6.43 -0.29
C GLY A 502 39.45 -7.05 0.50
N SER A 503 39.28 -7.20 1.82
CA SER A 503 40.34 -7.52 2.80
C SER A 503 41.00 -8.89 2.67
N THR A 504 40.46 -9.83 1.90
CA THR A 504 41.00 -11.20 1.81
C THR A 504 41.84 -11.49 0.57
N GLY A 505 41.71 -10.74 -0.52
CA GLY A 505 42.40 -11.00 -1.79
C GLY A 505 42.08 -12.39 -2.40
N GLY A 506 41.63 -12.46 -3.66
CA GLY A 506 41.34 -13.74 -4.30
C GLY A 506 40.75 -13.64 -5.69
N THR A 507 40.53 -14.79 -6.34
CA THR A 507 39.91 -14.90 -7.66
C THR A 507 38.66 -15.77 -7.59
N LEU A 508 37.55 -15.26 -8.12
CA LEU A 508 36.29 -15.98 -8.26
C LEU A 508 36.19 -16.55 -9.67
N SER A 509 36.06 -17.87 -9.81
CA SER A 509 35.81 -18.48 -11.12
C SER A 509 34.37 -18.25 -11.57
N MET A 510 34.23 -17.88 -12.85
CA MET A 510 32.94 -17.55 -13.49
C MET A 510 32.69 -18.44 -14.71
N SER A 511 33.34 -19.61 -14.75
CA SER A 511 33.13 -20.60 -15.82
C SER A 511 31.68 -21.07 -15.88
N GLU A 512 31.24 -21.47 -17.08
CA GLU A 512 29.87 -21.96 -17.29
C GLU A 512 29.55 -23.16 -16.40
N LEU A 513 30.50 -24.11 -16.29
CA LEU A 513 30.38 -25.28 -15.43
C LEU A 513 30.13 -24.90 -13.96
N GLU A 514 30.85 -23.90 -13.44
CA GLU A 514 30.68 -23.46 -12.06
C GLU A 514 29.38 -22.71 -11.82
N CYS A 515 28.96 -21.86 -12.76
CA CYS A 515 27.68 -21.17 -12.68
C CYS A 515 26.51 -22.15 -12.72
N ASP A 516 26.57 -23.17 -13.59
CA ASP A 516 25.56 -24.22 -13.68
C ASP A 516 25.56 -25.12 -12.44
N THR A 517 26.74 -25.49 -11.93
CA THR A 517 26.88 -26.23 -10.67
C THR A 517 26.28 -25.45 -9.49
N PHE A 518 26.55 -24.15 -9.41
CA PHE A 518 25.96 -23.28 -8.38
C PHE A 518 24.44 -23.17 -8.54
N ARG A 519 23.95 -22.97 -9.77
CA ARG A 519 22.51 -22.92 -10.06
C ARG A 519 21.78 -24.18 -9.62
N ALA A 520 22.38 -25.36 -9.82
CA ALA A 520 21.82 -26.65 -9.43
C ALA A 520 21.71 -26.82 -7.90
N ARG A 521 22.52 -26.11 -7.13
CA ARG A 521 22.45 -26.09 -5.65
C ARG A 521 21.31 -25.22 -5.12
N ILE A 522 20.88 -24.20 -5.87
CA ILE A 522 19.78 -23.33 -5.45
C ILE A 522 18.44 -24.06 -5.59
N ARG A 523 17.91 -24.52 -4.45
CA ARG A 523 16.59 -25.16 -4.36
C ARG A 523 15.56 -24.16 -3.87
N TYR A 524 14.76 -23.65 -4.80
CA TYR A 524 13.67 -22.73 -4.46
C TYR A 524 12.55 -23.44 -3.70
N VAL A 525 12.19 -22.92 -2.53
CA VAL A 525 11.03 -23.40 -1.79
C VAL A 525 9.74 -23.15 -2.57
N LYS A 526 8.73 -24.00 -2.35
CA LYS A 526 7.39 -23.80 -2.94
C LYS A 526 6.85 -22.42 -2.56
N ASP A 527 6.19 -21.75 -3.50
CA ASP A 527 5.61 -20.40 -3.39
C ASP A 527 6.59 -19.23 -3.23
N ALA A 528 7.89 -19.42 -3.51
CA ALA A 528 8.83 -18.30 -3.63
C ALA A 528 8.67 -17.50 -4.94
N ASN A 529 7.67 -17.84 -5.76
CA ASN A 529 7.36 -17.26 -7.08
C ASN A 529 8.56 -17.20 -8.05
N ALA A 530 9.54 -18.08 -7.90
CA ALA A 530 10.72 -18.13 -8.76
C ALA A 530 10.51 -19.01 -10.01
N CYS A 531 11.13 -18.62 -11.13
CA CYS A 531 11.22 -19.44 -12.33
C CYS A 531 12.09 -20.67 -12.07
N HIS A 532 11.57 -21.86 -12.37
CA HIS A 532 12.31 -23.11 -12.19
C HIS A 532 13.58 -23.19 -13.07
N ARG A 533 13.68 -22.38 -14.13
CA ARG A 533 14.84 -22.28 -15.02
C ARG A 533 15.81 -21.20 -14.55
N CYS A 534 15.44 -19.92 -14.66
CA CYS A 534 16.35 -18.82 -14.33
C CYS A 534 16.36 -18.39 -12.86
N GLY A 535 15.37 -18.77 -12.04
CA GLY A 535 15.28 -18.33 -10.65
C GLY A 535 14.76 -16.90 -10.42
N ILE A 536 14.46 -16.17 -11.50
CA ILE A 536 13.87 -14.82 -11.48
C ILE A 536 12.37 -14.92 -11.16
N SER A 537 11.76 -13.88 -10.57
CA SER A 537 10.30 -13.84 -10.32
C SER A 537 9.50 -14.21 -11.58
N GLN A 538 8.49 -15.05 -11.41
CA GLN A 538 7.54 -15.48 -12.45
C GLN A 538 6.68 -14.33 -13.00
N LYS A 539 6.59 -13.18 -12.32
CA LYS A 539 5.98 -11.98 -12.90
C LYS A 539 6.85 -11.29 -13.94
N LEU A 540 8.17 -11.42 -13.84
CA LEU A 540 9.08 -10.93 -14.87
C LEU A 540 9.27 -12.02 -15.93
N CYS A 541 9.67 -13.22 -15.52
CA CYS A 541 9.96 -14.32 -16.45
C CYS A 541 8.68 -15.14 -16.67
N GLN A 542 7.91 -14.81 -17.72
CA GLN A 542 6.58 -15.36 -18.05
C GLN A 542 6.59 -16.82 -18.55
N THR A 543 7.35 -17.70 -17.91
CA THR A 543 7.50 -19.13 -18.25
C THR A 543 6.30 -19.99 -17.82
N ARG A 544 5.19 -19.38 -17.37
CA ARG A 544 4.05 -20.09 -16.77
C ARG A 544 3.18 -20.86 -17.77
N GLU A 545 3.25 -20.55 -19.05
CA GLU A 545 2.56 -21.33 -20.07
C GLU A 545 3.31 -22.64 -20.33
N ALA A 546 2.63 -23.78 -20.28
CA ALA A 546 3.23 -25.08 -20.54
C ALA A 546 3.85 -25.09 -21.96
N GLY A 547 5.18 -25.04 -22.05
CA GLY A 547 5.93 -24.91 -23.30
C GLY A 547 6.66 -23.57 -23.49
N GLY A 548 6.45 -22.58 -22.62
CA GLY A 548 7.11 -21.28 -22.67
C GLY A 548 8.62 -21.38 -22.50
N GLN A 549 9.38 -20.70 -23.37
CA GLN A 549 10.83 -20.58 -23.23
C GLN A 549 11.16 -19.57 -22.12
N CYS A 550 12.15 -19.89 -21.28
CA CYS A 550 12.64 -18.96 -20.28
C CYS A 550 13.26 -17.75 -20.99
N GLN A 551 12.86 -16.54 -20.59
CA GLN A 551 13.31 -15.29 -21.24
C GLN A 551 14.79 -14.97 -20.92
N TRP A 552 15.26 -15.31 -19.72
CA TRP A 552 16.61 -14.98 -19.25
C TRP A 552 17.35 -16.20 -18.67
N PRO A 553 17.59 -17.24 -19.48
CA PRO A 553 18.30 -18.42 -19.01
C PRO A 553 19.74 -18.02 -18.64
N ARG A 554 20.25 -18.57 -17.52
CA ARG A 554 21.65 -18.45 -17.09
C ARG A 554 22.15 -17.06 -16.63
N ILE A 555 21.29 -16.03 -16.60
CA ILE A 555 21.69 -14.69 -16.09
C ILE A 555 21.86 -14.71 -14.56
N ALA A 556 20.82 -15.13 -13.82
CA ALA A 556 20.82 -15.01 -12.36
C ALA A 556 22.00 -15.69 -11.63
N PRO A 557 22.45 -16.91 -12.00
CA PRO A 557 23.60 -17.54 -11.34
C PRO A 557 24.87 -16.72 -11.41
N ALA A 558 25.13 -16.09 -12.57
CA ALA A 558 26.31 -15.26 -12.75
C ALA A 558 26.23 -14.01 -11.85
N ILE A 559 25.08 -13.33 -11.84
CA ILE A 559 24.86 -12.13 -11.03
C ILE A 559 24.99 -12.41 -9.54
N LEU A 560 24.38 -13.50 -9.05
CA LEU A 560 24.41 -13.87 -7.64
C LEU A 560 25.80 -14.26 -7.14
N ARG A 561 26.64 -14.85 -8.01
CA ARG A 561 28.05 -15.12 -7.72
C ARG A 561 28.87 -13.84 -7.74
N LEU A 562 28.69 -12.97 -8.74
CA LEU A 562 29.41 -11.70 -8.83
C LEU A 562 29.13 -10.77 -7.65
N ALA A 563 27.91 -10.80 -7.09
CA ALA A 563 27.58 -10.03 -5.89
C ALA A 563 28.46 -10.38 -4.68
N THR A 564 29.06 -11.58 -4.60
CA THR A 564 29.99 -11.92 -3.49
C THR A 564 31.40 -11.35 -3.72
N ALA A 565 31.74 -11.01 -4.97
CA ALA A 565 33.07 -10.60 -5.37
C ALA A 565 33.40 -9.14 -5.03
N ASN A 566 32.41 -8.27 -4.86
CA ASN A 566 32.62 -6.87 -4.52
C ASN A 566 32.00 -6.46 -3.16
N GLU A 567 32.46 -5.34 -2.61
CA GLU A 567 32.01 -4.88 -1.29
C GLU A 567 30.53 -4.48 -1.27
N ALA A 568 30.09 -3.73 -2.28
CA ALA A 568 28.69 -3.32 -2.40
C ALA A 568 27.72 -4.52 -2.51
N GLY A 569 28.08 -5.55 -3.29
CA GLY A 569 27.27 -6.76 -3.39
C GLY A 569 27.24 -7.55 -2.08
N ARG A 570 28.36 -7.66 -1.36
CA ARG A 570 28.41 -8.26 -0.03
C ARG A 570 27.55 -7.49 0.98
N GLU A 571 27.56 -6.16 0.92
CA GLU A 571 26.69 -5.33 1.76
C GLU A 571 25.21 -5.58 1.45
N ILE A 572 24.83 -5.69 0.17
CA ILE A 572 23.46 -6.04 -0.25
C ILE A 572 23.06 -7.42 0.28
N ILE A 573 23.93 -8.42 0.17
CA ILE A 573 23.70 -9.78 0.68
C ILE A 573 23.48 -9.78 2.20
N THR A 574 24.33 -9.05 2.94
CA THR A 574 24.21 -8.91 4.39
C THR A 574 22.92 -8.17 4.78
N LYS A 575 22.58 -7.08 4.08
CA LYS A 575 21.31 -6.35 4.28
C LYS A 575 20.08 -7.20 3.97
N ALA A 576 20.19 -8.11 3.00
CA ALA A 576 19.15 -9.09 2.70
C ALA A 576 19.02 -10.18 3.78
N GLY A 577 19.94 -10.26 4.74
CA GLY A 577 19.85 -11.11 5.92
C GLY A 577 20.65 -12.41 5.86
N TYR A 578 21.64 -12.51 4.96
CA TYR A 578 22.60 -13.61 5.00
C TYR A 578 23.67 -13.35 6.07
N ILE A 579 23.93 -14.35 6.91
CA ILE A 579 24.85 -14.28 8.06
C ILE A 579 26.02 -15.27 7.95
N GLY A 580 26.09 -16.04 6.86
CA GLY A 580 27.14 -17.04 6.64
C GLY A 580 28.37 -16.45 5.96
N GLU A 581 29.41 -17.28 5.79
CA GLU A 581 30.61 -16.89 5.06
C GLU A 581 30.31 -16.79 3.55
N MET A 582 30.92 -15.81 2.87
CA MET A 582 30.65 -15.51 1.45
C MET A 582 31.28 -16.52 0.47
N ASN A 583 32.20 -17.35 0.95
CA ASN A 583 32.87 -18.44 0.23
C ASN A 583 32.19 -19.80 0.46
N ASP A 584 31.25 -19.92 1.42
CA ASP A 584 30.42 -21.10 1.61
C ASP A 584 29.28 -21.12 0.58
N TRP A 585 29.60 -21.64 -0.60
CA TRP A 585 28.66 -21.73 -1.72
C TRP A 585 27.46 -22.64 -1.45
N GLU A 586 27.57 -23.57 -0.52
CA GLU A 586 26.46 -24.48 -0.18
C GLU A 586 25.46 -23.77 0.72
N ALA A 587 25.91 -23.18 1.82
CA ALA A 587 25.06 -22.38 2.71
C ALA A 587 24.42 -21.19 1.97
N TYR A 588 25.19 -20.50 1.13
CA TYR A 588 24.69 -19.38 0.35
C TYR A 588 23.61 -19.81 -0.66
N ALA A 589 23.82 -20.90 -1.40
CA ALA A 589 22.83 -21.41 -2.36
C ALA A 589 21.53 -21.88 -1.68
N LEU A 590 21.64 -22.54 -0.52
CA LEU A 590 20.50 -22.95 0.30
C LEU A 590 19.69 -21.74 0.79
N TRP A 591 20.37 -20.69 1.25
CA TRP A 591 19.74 -19.44 1.71
C TRP A 591 19.07 -18.67 0.57
N LEU A 592 19.72 -18.58 -0.60
CA LEU A 592 19.17 -17.92 -1.80
C LEU A 592 17.85 -18.54 -2.26
N GLY A 593 17.68 -19.85 -2.07
CA GLY A 593 16.46 -20.60 -2.39
C GLY A 593 15.29 -20.37 -1.44
N GLN A 594 15.52 -19.74 -0.27
CA GLN A 594 14.47 -19.46 0.71
C GLN A 594 13.62 -18.24 0.33
N LYS A 595 12.43 -18.17 0.93
CA LYS A 595 11.55 -16.99 0.86
C LYS A 595 12.20 -15.82 1.61
N HIS A 596 12.19 -14.65 1.01
CA HIS A 596 12.57 -13.43 1.70
C HIS A 596 11.47 -13.01 2.69
N SER A 597 11.86 -12.37 3.79
CA SER A 597 10.93 -11.93 4.85
C SER A 597 10.08 -10.72 4.44
N GLN A 598 10.54 -9.95 3.47
CA GLN A 598 9.84 -8.80 2.91
C GLN A 598 9.40 -9.08 1.47
N ARG A 599 8.34 -8.40 1.03
CA ARG A 599 7.89 -8.46 -0.35
C ARG A 599 8.64 -7.45 -1.20
N LEU A 600 9.04 -7.87 -2.39
CA LEU A 600 9.60 -7.01 -3.44
C LEU A 600 8.54 -6.85 -4.54
N TRP A 601 8.26 -5.61 -4.96
CA TRP A 601 7.26 -5.30 -5.98
C TRP A 601 5.90 -5.97 -5.74
N ARG A 602 5.43 -5.93 -4.48
CA ARG A 602 4.17 -6.55 -4.04
C ARG A 602 4.13 -8.08 -4.13
N GLU A 603 5.28 -8.74 -4.19
CA GLU A 603 5.39 -10.19 -4.28
C GLU A 603 6.26 -10.79 -3.18
N LEU A 604 5.86 -11.97 -2.72
CA LEU A 604 6.79 -12.81 -1.98
C LEU A 604 7.80 -13.37 -2.98
N VAL A 605 9.06 -13.03 -2.79
CA VAL A 605 10.17 -13.42 -3.67
C VAL A 605 11.20 -14.25 -2.90
N SER A 606 12.10 -14.91 -3.63
CA SER A 606 13.26 -15.56 -3.04
C SER A 606 14.31 -14.54 -2.56
N ASN A 607 15.16 -14.94 -1.61
CA ASN A 607 16.35 -14.17 -1.24
C ASN A 607 17.23 -13.87 -2.47
N SER A 608 17.29 -14.80 -3.43
CA SER A 608 17.99 -14.57 -4.69
C SER A 608 17.46 -13.39 -5.50
N MET A 609 16.16 -13.19 -5.55
CA MET A 609 15.57 -12.08 -6.30
C MET A 609 15.90 -10.74 -5.64
N VAL A 610 15.93 -10.67 -4.31
CA VAL A 610 16.28 -9.46 -3.54
C VAL A 610 17.74 -9.09 -3.76
N VAL A 611 18.66 -10.06 -3.63
CA VAL A 611 20.08 -9.82 -3.90
C VAL A 611 20.31 -9.41 -5.35
N MET A 612 19.70 -10.14 -6.30
CA MET A 612 19.87 -9.87 -7.72
C MET A 612 19.35 -8.48 -8.10
N SER A 613 18.11 -8.14 -7.74
CA SER A 613 17.53 -6.82 -8.05
C SER A 613 18.34 -5.68 -7.43
N GLY A 614 18.67 -5.75 -6.14
CA GLY A 614 19.47 -4.74 -5.47
C GLY A 614 20.85 -4.56 -6.12
N PHE A 615 21.49 -5.66 -6.51
CA PHE A 615 22.80 -5.62 -7.15
C PHE A 615 22.74 -5.08 -8.59
N LEU A 616 21.72 -5.46 -9.37
CA LEU A 616 21.53 -4.92 -10.73
C LEU A 616 21.22 -3.42 -10.71
N ILE A 617 20.37 -2.96 -9.78
CA ILE A 617 20.08 -1.54 -9.58
C ILE A 617 21.37 -0.79 -9.21
N HIS A 618 22.19 -1.34 -8.31
CA HIS A 618 23.48 -0.76 -7.97
C HIS A 618 24.40 -0.64 -9.19
N CYS A 619 24.56 -1.72 -9.96
CA CYS A 619 25.42 -1.72 -11.13
C CYS A 619 24.93 -0.76 -12.22
N GLU A 620 23.63 -0.73 -12.52
CA GLU A 620 23.10 0.20 -13.54
C GLU A 620 23.32 1.65 -13.13
N ARG A 621 23.14 1.98 -11.85
CA ARG A 621 23.45 3.32 -11.33
C ARG A 621 24.92 3.70 -11.51
N GLN A 622 25.86 2.76 -11.33
CA GLN A 622 27.30 2.95 -11.56
C GLN A 622 27.68 3.05 -13.05
N ARG A 623 26.92 2.39 -13.93
CA ARG A 623 27.15 2.40 -15.38
C ARG A 623 26.64 3.68 -16.05
N THR A 624 25.54 4.23 -15.54
CA THR A 624 24.96 5.50 -16.00
C THR A 624 25.67 6.74 -15.46
N SER A 625 26.64 6.56 -14.57
CA SER A 625 27.48 7.62 -14.06
C SER A 625 28.79 7.70 -14.87
N GLU A 626 29.05 8.85 -15.50
CA GLU A 626 30.39 9.48 -15.50
C GLU A 626 31.00 9.35 -14.09
N PRO A 627 32.35 9.35 -13.92
CA PRO A 627 32.94 9.07 -12.60
C PRO A 627 32.19 9.84 -11.55
N TRP A 628 31.88 9.17 -10.44
CA TRP A 628 31.44 9.86 -9.25
C TRP A 628 32.64 10.65 -8.70
N GLU A 629 33.08 11.67 -9.44
CA GLU A 629 33.47 12.93 -8.84
C GLU A 629 32.20 13.52 -8.23
N PHE A 630 32.40 14.23 -7.14
CA PHE A 630 31.35 14.89 -6.40
C PHE A 630 30.86 16.07 -7.25
N ASP A 631 30.11 15.79 -8.33
CA ASP A 631 29.77 16.79 -9.33
C ASP A 631 28.60 17.66 -8.86
N GLY A 632 28.86 18.97 -8.92
CA GLY A 632 28.04 20.07 -8.46
C GLY A 632 26.74 20.31 -9.24
N ASP A 633 26.20 19.32 -9.94
CA ASP A 633 24.95 19.49 -10.71
C ASP A 633 23.71 19.00 -9.93
N ASP A 634 23.88 18.06 -8.98
CA ASP A 634 22.85 17.78 -7.97
C ASP A 634 22.65 18.98 -7.04
N VAL A 635 23.56 19.96 -7.07
CA VAL A 635 23.43 21.22 -6.37
C VAL A 635 22.52 22.16 -7.13
N GLU A 636 22.55 22.24 -8.47
CA GLU A 636 21.63 23.12 -9.20
C GLU A 636 20.20 22.56 -9.19
N ALA A 637 20.06 21.24 -9.22
CA ALA A 637 18.78 20.54 -9.20
C ALA A 637 18.20 20.34 -7.78
N ALA A 638 19.04 20.12 -6.76
CA ALA A 638 18.62 20.23 -5.35
C ALA A 638 18.51 21.69 -4.91
N MET A 639 19.22 22.64 -5.54
CA MET A 639 18.91 24.06 -5.38
C MET A 639 17.54 24.33 -5.97
N GLU A 640 17.19 23.91 -7.19
CA GLU A 640 15.81 24.02 -7.71
C GLU A 640 14.76 23.29 -6.86
N GLU A 641 15.04 22.11 -6.30
CA GLU A 641 14.09 21.34 -5.47
C GLU A 641 13.97 21.88 -4.03
N ILE A 642 15.05 22.44 -3.45
CA ILE A 642 14.99 23.18 -2.18
C ILE A 642 14.32 24.54 -2.40
N TRP A 643 14.57 25.19 -3.53
CA TRP A 643 14.01 26.47 -3.97
C TRP A 643 12.54 26.41 -4.41
N SER A 644 12.04 25.22 -4.73
CA SER A 644 10.63 24.92 -5.07
C SER A 644 9.86 24.23 -3.94
N SER A 645 10.52 23.67 -2.92
CA SER A 645 9.88 23.10 -1.72
C SER A 645 9.81 24.04 -0.51
N GLY A 646 10.41 25.23 -0.59
CA GLY A 646 10.04 26.37 0.26
C GLY A 646 8.69 26.92 -0.15
N THR A 647 7.67 26.78 0.69
CA THR A 647 6.40 27.51 0.53
C THR A 647 6.72 29.01 0.45
N VAL A 648 6.59 29.60 -0.74
CA VAL A 648 6.49 31.05 -0.88
C VAL A 648 5.19 31.44 -0.19
N ALA A 649 5.27 32.06 0.99
CA ALA A 649 4.15 32.83 1.50
C ALA A 649 3.91 33.96 0.49
N PRO A 650 2.69 34.19 0.01
CA PRO A 650 2.44 35.22 -0.96
C PRO A 650 2.94 36.56 -0.41
N ALA A 651 3.72 37.28 -1.21
CA ALA A 651 3.93 38.69 -0.96
C ALA A 651 2.55 39.35 -1.03
N GLN A 652 2.07 39.88 0.09
CA GLN A 652 1.02 40.88 0.04
C GLN A 652 1.61 42.07 -0.72
N GLU A 653 1.27 42.20 -2.01
CA GLU A 653 1.28 43.48 -2.69
C GLU A 653 0.18 44.34 -2.06
N GLY A 654 0.49 44.94 -0.92
CA GLY A 654 -0.17 46.14 -0.44
C GLY A 654 0.69 47.31 -0.87
N GLY A 655 0.15 48.14 -1.77
CA GLY A 655 0.83 49.29 -2.35
C GLY A 655 1.51 50.17 -1.30
N VAL A 656 2.70 50.67 -1.65
CA VAL A 656 3.35 51.78 -0.96
C VAL A 656 2.56 53.04 -1.29
N GLY A 657 1.56 53.35 -0.47
CA GLY A 657 1.07 54.71 -0.30
C GLY A 657 1.88 55.39 0.79
N GLU A 658 2.60 56.44 0.43
CA GLU A 658 3.20 57.38 1.38
C GLU A 658 2.11 57.91 2.32
N ALA A 659 2.31 57.73 3.64
CA ALA A 659 1.52 58.41 4.65
C ALA A 659 2.42 59.37 5.40
N HIS A 660 2.51 60.58 4.85
CA HIS A 660 2.65 61.78 5.66
C HIS A 660 1.45 61.89 6.60
N ALA A 661 1.71 62.37 7.81
CA ALA A 661 0.70 62.69 8.81
C ALA A 661 -0.15 63.89 8.36
N SER A 662 -1.48 63.76 8.34
CA SER A 662 -2.42 64.84 8.68
C SER A 662 -3.85 64.34 8.83
N ASP A 663 -4.49 64.87 9.87
CA ASP A 663 -5.89 64.86 10.31
C ASP A 663 -7.00 64.79 9.24
N GLY A 664 -8.17 64.22 9.62
CA GLY A 664 -9.44 64.53 8.95
C GLY A 664 -10.53 63.45 9.00
N GLU A 665 -11.72 63.84 9.47
CA GLU A 665 -12.97 63.09 9.62
C GLU A 665 -13.65 62.69 8.29
N GLY A 666 -14.59 61.74 8.29
CA GLY A 666 -15.58 61.61 7.19
C GLY A 666 -16.22 60.23 6.97
N GLU A 667 -17.52 60.22 6.71
CA GLU A 667 -18.47 59.09 6.68
C GLU A 667 -18.60 58.32 5.34
N ALA A 668 -19.15 57.10 5.45
CA ALA A 668 -20.14 56.38 4.59
C ALA A 668 -19.97 56.18 3.06
N GLY A 669 -20.37 54.99 2.57
CA GLY A 669 -20.84 54.78 1.19
C GLY A 669 -20.68 53.37 0.61
N GLU A 670 -21.80 52.70 0.32
CA GLU A 670 -21.95 51.41 -0.38
C GLU A 670 -21.69 51.52 -1.91
N SER A 671 -21.29 50.41 -2.57
CA SER A 671 -21.94 49.89 -3.82
C SER A 671 -21.19 48.72 -4.47
N GLU A 672 -21.97 47.74 -4.94
CA GLU A 672 -21.66 46.60 -5.81
C GLU A 672 -21.37 47.04 -7.26
N ILE A 673 -20.51 46.31 -8.01
CA ILE A 673 -20.64 46.08 -9.47
C ILE A 673 -20.04 44.70 -9.85
N ASP A 674 -20.77 44.05 -10.75
CA ASP A 674 -20.67 42.71 -11.37
C ASP A 674 -19.83 42.69 -12.69
N ASP A 675 -19.72 41.48 -13.25
CA ASP A 675 -19.52 41.10 -14.67
C ASP A 675 -18.12 40.80 -15.23
N GLY A 676 -17.81 39.49 -15.28
CA GLY A 676 -17.73 38.68 -16.52
C GLY A 676 -16.70 38.99 -17.63
N ASN A 677 -15.82 38.03 -17.96
CA ASN A 677 -15.82 37.37 -19.29
C ASN A 677 -14.76 36.24 -19.45
N GLU A 678 -15.14 35.23 -20.24
CA GLU A 678 -14.36 34.10 -20.73
C GLU A 678 -13.35 34.48 -21.84
N ALA A 679 -12.24 33.73 -21.95
CA ALA A 679 -11.64 33.40 -23.26
C ALA A 679 -10.71 32.18 -23.19
N ILE A 680 -10.89 31.32 -24.19
CA ILE A 680 -10.24 30.03 -24.49
C ILE A 680 -8.95 30.26 -25.29
N ILE A 681 -7.85 29.57 -24.97
CA ILE A 681 -6.81 29.18 -25.95
C ILE A 681 -6.32 27.75 -25.65
N GLN A 682 -6.30 26.91 -26.69
CA GLN A 682 -5.89 25.50 -26.70
C GLN A 682 -4.39 25.31 -26.99
N ARG A 683 -3.84 24.24 -26.40
CA ARG A 683 -2.81 23.29 -26.87
C ARG A 683 -1.46 23.79 -27.41
N GLU A 684 -0.39 23.31 -26.77
CA GLU A 684 0.68 22.52 -27.42
C GLU A 684 1.40 21.60 -26.41
N GLN A 685 1.55 20.33 -26.79
CA GLN A 685 2.36 19.30 -26.11
C GLN A 685 3.75 19.27 -26.75
N LEU A 686 4.82 19.14 -25.97
CA LEU A 686 6.07 18.46 -26.37
C LEU A 686 6.95 18.07 -25.16
N ALA A 687 7.04 16.75 -24.98
CA ALA A 687 8.06 15.87 -24.38
C ALA A 687 9.21 16.39 -23.46
N CYS A 688 9.29 15.70 -22.30
CA CYS A 688 10.46 15.04 -21.67
C CYS A 688 11.73 15.84 -21.33
N ARG A 689 12.07 15.91 -20.02
CA ARG A 689 13.17 15.18 -19.33
C ARG A 689 13.48 15.77 -17.93
N GLY A 690 13.86 14.90 -16.99
CA GLY A 690 14.65 15.25 -15.79
C GLY A 690 13.87 15.36 -14.48
N VAL A 691 13.92 14.30 -13.65
CA VAL A 691 13.65 14.38 -12.20
C VAL A 691 15.00 14.16 -11.50
N PRO A 692 15.46 15.06 -10.60
CA PRO A 692 16.72 14.87 -9.88
C PRO A 692 16.56 13.87 -8.71
N ARG A 693 17.65 13.20 -8.34
CA ARG A 693 17.72 12.22 -7.26
C ARG A 693 18.10 12.91 -5.94
N LEU A 694 17.35 12.66 -4.87
CA LEU A 694 17.74 13.00 -3.51
C LEU A 694 18.82 12.03 -2.98
N MET A 695 20.00 12.56 -2.65
CA MET A 695 20.99 11.91 -1.77
C MET A 695 20.54 11.93 -0.28
N PRO A 696 21.07 11.02 0.57
CA PRO A 696 20.62 10.82 1.93
C PRO A 696 21.14 11.91 2.89
N TYR A 697 20.23 12.60 3.59
CA TYR A 697 20.60 13.57 4.63
C TYR A 697 20.99 12.90 5.96
N PRO A 698 21.95 13.46 6.72
CA PRO A 698 22.24 13.03 8.08
C PRO A 698 21.02 13.23 9.00
N PRO A 699 20.91 12.42 10.07
CA PRO A 699 19.78 12.50 10.97
C PRO A 699 19.88 13.81 11.77
N HIS A 700 18.94 14.73 11.48
CA HIS A 700 18.66 15.97 12.21
C HIS A 700 19.64 17.15 11.97
N LEU A 701 19.14 18.30 11.49
CA LEU A 701 19.80 19.60 11.65
C LEU A 701 19.78 19.97 13.13
N ASP A 702 20.82 19.57 13.86
CA ASP A 702 20.98 19.91 15.26
C ASP A 702 21.30 21.41 15.40
N VAL A 703 20.42 22.14 16.08
CA VAL A 703 20.55 23.57 16.41
C VAL A 703 21.89 23.84 17.13
N THR A 704 22.37 22.88 17.93
CA THR A 704 23.62 22.95 18.67
C THR A 704 24.82 23.00 17.73
N TYR A 705 24.83 22.11 16.73
CA TYR A 705 25.89 22.04 15.73
C TYR A 705 25.95 23.31 14.88
N LEU A 706 24.81 23.81 14.41
CA LEU A 706 24.76 25.05 13.61
C LEU A 706 25.24 26.28 14.39
N LYS A 707 24.94 26.32 15.68
CA LYS A 707 25.45 27.38 16.56
C LYS A 707 26.98 27.28 16.66
N GLN A 708 27.52 26.09 16.93
CA GLN A 708 28.96 25.85 17.01
C GLN A 708 29.68 26.19 15.69
N LEU A 709 29.13 25.80 14.55
CA LEU A 709 29.68 26.10 13.23
C LEU A 709 29.81 27.61 13.03
N THR A 710 28.72 28.34 13.20
CA THR A 710 28.74 29.79 12.98
C THR A 710 29.61 30.52 13.99
N ASP A 711 29.69 30.04 15.24
CA ASP A 711 30.58 30.57 16.27
C ASP A 711 32.05 30.36 15.90
N ASP A 712 32.42 29.17 15.43
CA ASP A 712 33.77 28.88 14.97
C ASP A 712 34.17 29.78 13.79
N TRP A 713 33.25 30.06 12.87
CA TRP A 713 33.46 31.01 11.77
C TRP A 713 33.61 32.48 12.20
N SER A 714 33.17 32.85 13.40
CA SER A 714 33.39 34.19 13.96
C SER A 714 34.73 34.36 14.69
N THR A 715 35.51 33.28 14.83
CA THR A 715 36.75 33.29 15.63
C THR A 715 38.02 33.52 14.81
N GLN A 716 37.92 33.57 13.48
CA GLN A 716 39.04 33.73 12.55
C GLN A 716 38.61 34.53 11.33
N CYS A 717 39.54 35.22 10.69
CA CYS A 717 39.35 35.85 9.39
C CYS A 717 38.78 34.82 8.37
N VAL A 718 37.62 35.14 7.78
CA VAL A 718 36.90 34.27 6.83
C VAL A 718 37.78 33.87 5.64
N VAL A 719 38.59 34.78 5.12
CA VAL A 719 39.50 34.53 4.00
C VAL A 719 40.60 33.55 4.38
N CYS A 720 41.23 33.74 5.54
CA CYS A 720 42.23 32.79 6.03
C CYS A 720 41.63 31.39 6.23
N LYS A 721 40.36 31.32 6.64
CA LYS A 721 39.65 30.06 6.89
C LYS A 721 39.34 29.33 5.59
N VAL A 722 38.87 30.03 4.55
CA VAL A 722 38.68 29.47 3.21
C VAL A 722 40.00 28.95 2.63
N TYR A 723 41.11 29.67 2.81
CA TYR A 723 42.44 29.21 2.39
C TYR A 723 43.06 28.12 3.29
N GLY A 724 42.34 27.59 4.28
CA GLY A 724 42.83 26.55 5.18
C GLY A 724 44.03 26.97 6.04
N LYS A 725 44.26 28.28 6.23
CA LYS A 725 45.39 28.78 7.03
C LYS A 725 45.10 28.62 8.52
N LYS A 726 46.09 28.14 9.27
CA LYS A 726 46.02 28.01 10.73
C LYS A 726 45.72 29.37 11.39
N ARG A 727 44.94 29.36 12.48
CA ARG A 727 44.59 30.56 13.30
C ARG A 727 45.84 31.42 13.56
N ARG A 728 45.88 32.60 12.92
CA ARG A 728 46.70 33.75 13.34
C ARG A 728 45.79 34.76 14.04
N ASN A 729 46.35 35.74 14.74
CA ASN A 729 45.62 36.81 15.44
C ASN A 729 44.36 37.24 14.66
N HIS A 730 43.22 37.29 15.35
CA HIS A 730 41.92 37.64 14.76
C HIS A 730 42.00 39.04 14.12
N HIS A 731 41.83 39.11 12.82
CA HIS A 731 41.82 40.33 12.01
C HIS A 731 40.63 40.29 11.05
N HIS A 732 40.17 41.45 10.62
CA HIS A 732 39.10 41.56 9.64
C HIS A 732 39.62 41.22 8.24
N TRP A 733 38.76 40.73 7.33
CA TRP A 733 39.19 40.33 6.00
C TRP A 733 39.83 41.50 5.22
N SER A 734 39.41 42.74 5.47
CA SER A 734 39.98 43.94 4.82
C SER A 734 41.47 44.18 5.14
N GLU A 735 41.94 43.63 6.25
CA GLU A 735 43.32 43.72 6.75
C GLU A 735 44.10 42.41 6.52
N CYS A 736 43.54 41.46 5.78
CA CYS A 736 44.14 40.15 5.59
C CYS A 736 45.29 40.18 4.57
N ASP A 737 46.50 39.84 4.99
CA ASP A 737 47.66 39.71 4.08
C ASP A 737 47.52 38.56 3.08
N SER A 738 46.59 37.63 3.32
CA SER A 738 46.31 36.51 2.41
C SER A 738 45.59 36.92 1.13
N LEU A 739 45.11 38.17 1.07
CA LEU A 739 44.24 38.70 0.03
C LEU A 739 45.04 39.34 -1.14
N GLN A 740 46.25 38.84 -1.46
CA GLN A 740 47.23 39.38 -2.43
C GLN A 740 46.60 39.83 -3.77
N GLY A 741 46.06 41.06 -3.84
CA GLY A 741 45.32 41.58 -5.01
C GLY A 741 43.86 41.13 -5.14
N GLY A 742 43.34 40.27 -4.24
CA GLY A 742 41.97 39.75 -4.29
C GLY A 742 40.88 40.65 -3.68
N LYS A 743 41.23 41.86 -3.20
CA LYS A 743 40.28 42.76 -2.51
C LYS A 743 39.11 43.16 -3.40
N GLU A 744 39.36 43.37 -4.68
CA GLU A 744 38.31 43.68 -5.66
C GLU A 744 37.34 42.51 -5.84
N LYS A 745 37.83 41.26 -5.89
CA LYS A 745 36.96 40.07 -5.96
C LYS A 745 36.10 39.89 -4.72
N MET A 746 36.66 40.16 -3.54
CA MET A 746 35.90 40.13 -2.29
C MET A 746 34.83 41.23 -2.22
N ASN A 747 35.14 42.43 -2.71
CA ASN A 747 34.17 43.52 -2.79
C ASN A 747 33.06 43.21 -3.82
N ASP A 748 33.40 42.68 -5.00
CA ASP A 748 32.41 42.28 -6.02
C ASP A 748 31.45 41.21 -5.47
N ALA A 749 31.97 40.23 -4.73
CA ALA A 749 31.15 39.24 -4.04
C ALA A 749 30.26 39.83 -2.93
N LEU A 750 30.78 40.79 -2.16
CA LEU A 750 29.99 41.47 -1.13
C LEU A 750 28.89 42.34 -1.73
N ASP A 751 29.18 43.08 -2.80
CA ASP A 751 28.20 43.91 -3.51
C ASP A 751 27.09 43.05 -4.11
N PHE A 752 27.46 41.91 -4.73
CA PHE A 752 26.50 40.93 -5.20
C PHE A 752 25.56 40.43 -4.07
N LEU A 753 26.12 40.09 -2.90
CA LEU A 753 25.32 39.57 -1.79
C LEU A 753 24.51 40.67 -1.08
N ASN A 754 24.99 41.91 -1.03
CA ASN A 754 24.28 43.04 -0.43
C ASN A 754 23.03 43.44 -1.23
N ASP A 755 23.03 43.19 -2.54
CA ASP A 755 21.88 43.42 -3.44
C ASP A 755 20.74 42.39 -3.26
N ILE A 756 20.91 41.38 -2.40
CA ILE A 756 19.90 40.35 -2.20
C ILE A 756 18.74 40.92 -1.38
N THR A 757 17.53 40.79 -1.93
CA THR A 757 16.29 41.09 -1.19
C THR A 757 15.86 39.86 -0.39
N PHE A 758 15.92 39.96 0.94
CA PHE A 758 15.59 38.85 1.83
C PHE A 758 14.12 38.83 2.25
N ALA A 759 13.56 37.61 2.32
CA ALA A 759 12.26 37.37 2.92
C ALA A 759 12.24 37.83 4.40
N LYS A 760 11.09 38.29 4.89
CA LYS A 760 10.97 38.83 6.24
C LYS A 760 11.20 37.74 7.30
N PHE A 761 11.88 38.12 8.39
CA PHE A 761 12.06 37.30 9.61
C PHE A 761 12.83 35.98 9.43
N VAL A 762 13.70 35.89 8.41
CA VAL A 762 14.47 34.65 8.13
C VAL A 762 15.82 34.58 8.82
N HIS A 763 16.39 35.73 9.16
CA HIS A 763 17.69 35.82 9.79
C HIS A 763 17.78 37.05 10.71
N CYS A 764 18.84 37.10 11.49
CA CYS A 764 19.28 38.29 12.19
C CYS A 764 19.82 39.31 11.18
N LYS A 765 19.29 40.54 11.20
CA LYS A 765 19.66 41.63 10.27
C LYS A 765 21.16 41.99 10.29
N TRP A 766 21.88 41.62 11.36
CA TRP A 766 23.30 41.92 11.51
C TRP A 766 24.19 40.76 11.07
N CYS A 767 23.97 39.56 11.64
CA CYS A 767 24.85 38.41 11.38
C CYS A 767 24.37 37.42 10.34
N TYR A 768 23.18 37.64 9.76
CA TYR A 768 22.58 36.78 8.75
C TYR A 768 22.38 35.31 9.19
N ARG A 769 22.60 35.00 10.48
CA ARG A 769 22.24 33.72 11.09
C ARG A 769 20.72 33.64 11.28
N PRO A 770 20.12 32.44 11.24
CA PRO A 770 18.72 32.20 11.60
C PRO A 770 18.38 32.86 12.94
N GLN A 771 17.18 33.43 13.06
CA GLN A 771 16.78 34.13 14.30
C GLN A 771 16.82 33.19 15.52
N ALA A 772 16.53 31.90 15.32
CA ALA A 772 16.65 30.86 16.35
C ALA A 772 18.10 30.63 16.84
N LEU A 773 19.12 30.97 16.04
CA LEU A 773 20.54 30.78 16.36
C LEU A 773 21.20 32.04 16.90
N CYS A 774 20.54 33.19 16.84
CA CYS A 774 21.10 34.45 17.28
C CYS A 774 20.53 34.89 18.63
N GLU A 775 21.42 35.12 19.59
CA GLU A 775 21.08 35.29 21.01
C GLU A 775 20.26 36.55 21.33
N ILE A 776 20.21 37.51 20.40
CA ILE A 776 19.44 38.75 20.54
C ILE A 776 17.94 38.54 20.29
N TRP A 777 17.55 37.42 19.70
CA TRP A 777 16.15 37.10 19.42
C TRP A 777 15.58 36.19 20.50
N LYS A 778 14.35 36.45 20.92
CA LYS A 778 13.59 35.61 21.86
C LYS A 778 12.42 34.98 21.11
N ARG A 779 12.32 33.65 21.19
CA ARG A 779 11.16 32.90 20.69
C ARG A 779 9.93 33.25 21.52
N SER A 780 8.83 33.54 20.86
CA SER A 780 7.49 33.78 21.41
C SER A 780 6.45 33.09 20.54
N LEU A 781 5.19 33.11 20.99
CA LEU A 781 4.04 32.82 20.13
C LEU A 781 3.33 34.12 19.81
N ASN A 782 2.94 34.32 18.55
CA ASN A 782 2.11 35.44 18.14
C ASN A 782 0.64 35.21 18.58
N LYS A 783 -0.22 36.20 18.33
CA LYS A 783 -1.64 36.15 18.72
C LYS A 783 -2.44 34.99 18.10
N GLN A 784 -1.92 34.34 17.05
CA GLN A 784 -2.51 33.16 16.40
C GLN A 784 -1.88 31.84 16.86
N GLY A 785 -1.02 31.87 17.90
CA GLY A 785 -0.34 30.68 18.41
C GLY A 785 0.82 30.18 17.53
N LEU A 786 1.32 30.99 16.59
CA LEU A 786 2.46 30.66 15.73
C LEU A 786 3.77 31.16 16.31
N VAL A 787 4.85 30.44 16.08
CA VAL A 787 6.20 30.82 16.54
C VAL A 787 6.64 32.13 15.89
N ALA A 788 7.04 33.10 16.71
CA ALA A 788 7.59 34.39 16.31
C ALA A 788 8.88 34.68 17.09
N PHE A 789 9.69 35.61 16.57
CA PHE A 789 10.91 36.07 17.22
C PHE A 789 10.86 37.59 17.41
N HIS A 790 11.09 38.05 18.64
CA HIS A 790 11.25 39.48 18.94
C HIS A 790 12.66 39.76 19.42
N LYS A 791 13.22 40.89 18.98
CA LYS A 791 14.52 41.36 19.46
C LYS A 791 14.40 41.69 20.96
N LYS A 792 15.32 41.18 21.77
CA LYS A 792 15.43 41.54 23.18
C LYS A 792 15.77 43.05 23.30
N PRO A 793 15.06 43.83 24.13
CA PRO A 793 15.38 45.25 24.33
C PRO A 793 16.84 45.42 24.77
N GLY A 794 17.58 46.32 24.12
CA GLY A 794 19.00 46.60 24.44
C GLY A 794 20.01 45.51 24.06
N ALA A 795 19.63 44.45 23.33
CA ALA A 795 20.57 43.41 22.90
C ALA A 795 21.21 43.73 21.54
N ASP A 796 22.54 43.71 21.47
CA ASP A 796 23.30 43.93 20.24
C ASP A 796 23.96 42.64 19.73
N CYS A 797 23.99 42.49 18.40
CA CYS A 797 24.53 41.31 17.75
C CYS A 797 26.07 41.33 17.80
N LYS A 798 26.68 40.33 18.45
CA LYS A 798 28.15 40.25 18.62
C LYS A 798 28.89 39.60 17.47
N PHE A 799 28.18 39.09 16.45
CA PHE A 799 28.74 38.21 15.41
C PHE A 799 29.01 38.91 14.07
N GLY A 800 28.99 40.26 14.02
CA GLY A 800 29.26 41.02 12.80
C GLY A 800 28.40 40.56 11.63
N ARG A 801 28.88 40.69 10.38
CA ARG A 801 28.25 40.12 9.17
C ARG A 801 28.81 38.74 8.82
N VAL A 802 29.13 37.90 9.81
CA VAL A 802 29.92 36.65 9.63
C VAL A 802 29.42 35.72 8.53
N VAL A 803 28.11 35.46 8.42
CA VAL A 803 27.56 34.57 7.39
C VAL A 803 27.69 35.19 5.99
N LEU A 804 27.46 36.50 5.89
CA LEU A 804 27.57 37.25 4.63
C LEU A 804 29.04 37.30 4.15
N GLU A 805 29.95 37.61 5.06
CA GLU A 805 31.39 37.70 4.77
C GLU A 805 31.99 36.33 4.45
N ALA A 806 31.56 35.27 5.14
CA ALA A 806 31.98 33.91 4.81
C ALA A 806 31.46 33.46 3.44
N ALA A 807 30.18 33.72 3.13
CA ALA A 807 29.62 33.46 1.81
C ALA A 807 30.34 34.25 0.70
N ALA A 808 30.67 35.51 0.94
CA ALA A 808 31.45 36.31 0.00
C ALA A 808 32.86 35.73 -0.22
N ALA A 809 33.52 35.24 0.84
CA ALA A 809 34.82 34.62 0.73
C ALA A 809 34.77 33.31 -0.09
N PHE A 810 33.71 32.52 0.03
CA PHE A 810 33.49 31.35 -0.82
C PHE A 810 33.25 31.74 -2.28
N LEU A 811 32.42 32.74 -2.55
CA LEU A 811 32.16 33.21 -3.92
C LEU A 811 33.40 33.81 -4.60
N ALA A 812 34.27 34.46 -3.82
CA ALA A 812 35.47 35.10 -4.34
C ALA A 812 36.65 34.13 -4.49
N PHE A 813 36.76 33.11 -3.63
CA PHE A 813 37.98 32.30 -3.48
C PHE A 813 37.76 30.78 -3.35
N GLY A 814 36.51 30.30 -3.43
CA GLY A 814 36.16 28.88 -3.39
C GLY A 814 36.61 28.13 -4.65
N ALA A 815 36.82 26.81 -4.51
CA ALA A 815 37.30 25.96 -5.60
C ALA A 815 36.20 25.53 -6.59
N THR A 816 34.94 25.59 -6.16
CA THR A 816 33.75 25.19 -6.93
C THR A 816 32.61 26.15 -6.54
N ASP A 817 31.90 26.72 -7.52
CA ASP A 817 30.92 27.83 -7.41
C ASP A 817 31.50 29.23 -7.07
N ASN A 818 32.09 29.91 -8.06
CA ASN A 818 32.56 31.29 -7.93
C ASN A 818 31.73 32.29 -8.75
N LEU A 819 31.76 33.56 -8.35
CA LEU A 819 30.91 34.61 -8.93
C LEU A 819 31.17 34.87 -10.43
N GLU A 820 32.39 34.65 -10.90
CA GLU A 820 32.77 34.83 -12.31
C GLU A 820 32.12 33.75 -13.20
N GLU A 821 32.02 32.53 -12.70
CA GLU A 821 31.36 31.41 -13.37
C GLU A 821 29.86 31.65 -13.53
N TRP A 822 29.17 32.09 -12.48
CA TRP A 822 27.74 32.44 -12.55
C TRP A 822 27.47 33.63 -13.48
N ARG A 823 28.41 34.57 -13.58
CA ARG A 823 28.34 35.67 -14.53
C ARG A 823 28.47 35.17 -15.97
N ARG A 824 29.33 34.17 -16.23
CA ARG A 824 29.49 33.53 -17.53
C ARG A 824 28.26 32.71 -17.95
N GLU A 825 27.61 32.06 -16.99
CA GLU A 825 26.41 31.22 -17.21
C GLU A 825 25.10 32.01 -17.19
N GLY A 826 25.12 33.29 -16.79
CA GLY A 826 23.95 34.16 -16.78
C GLY A 826 22.97 33.87 -15.63
N THR A 827 23.38 33.16 -14.59
CA THR A 827 22.52 32.67 -13.49
C THR A 827 22.42 33.64 -12.31
N LEU A 828 23.12 34.78 -12.34
CA LEU A 828 23.23 35.75 -11.23
C LEU A 828 21.87 36.21 -10.64
N VAL A 829 20.87 36.48 -11.48
CA VAL A 829 19.54 36.92 -11.02
C VAL A 829 18.82 35.81 -10.26
N GLY A 830 18.90 34.58 -10.77
CA GLY A 830 18.36 33.40 -10.10
C GLY A 830 19.03 33.19 -8.75
N MET A 831 20.36 33.19 -8.72
CA MET A 831 21.14 33.02 -7.48
C MET A 831 20.77 34.08 -6.42
N LYS A 832 20.63 35.36 -6.80
CA LYS A 832 20.18 36.42 -5.87
C LYS A 832 18.80 36.16 -5.30
N GLN A 833 17.80 35.87 -6.15
CA GLN A 833 16.43 35.61 -5.70
C GLN A 833 16.38 34.47 -4.68
N GLN A 834 17.22 33.47 -4.90
CA GLN A 834 17.13 32.24 -4.18
C GLN A 834 17.90 32.22 -2.86
N MET A 835 19.03 32.92 -2.80
CA MET A 835 19.68 33.26 -1.54
C MET A 835 18.79 34.15 -0.66
N GLY A 836 17.90 34.95 -1.25
CA GLY A 836 16.91 35.79 -0.57
C GLY A 836 15.69 35.04 0.01
N LYS A 837 15.37 33.84 -0.48
CA LYS A 837 14.19 33.07 -0.06
C LYS A 837 14.29 32.50 1.37
N LYS A 838 13.11 32.20 1.94
CA LYS A 838 12.92 31.57 3.24
C LYS A 838 12.81 30.06 3.11
N TYR A 839 13.53 29.32 3.96
CA TYR A 839 13.50 27.87 4.06
C TYR A 839 13.15 27.44 5.48
N LYS A 840 12.50 26.27 5.64
CA LYS A 840 12.07 25.73 6.93
C LYS A 840 12.34 24.23 7.03
N ARG A 841 12.98 23.80 8.12
CA ARG A 841 13.22 22.38 8.44
C ARG A 841 13.03 22.16 9.93
N GLY A 842 12.02 21.37 10.30
CA GLY A 842 11.57 21.24 11.69
C GLY A 842 11.07 22.58 12.24
N GLU A 843 11.62 23.01 13.38
CA GLU A 843 11.31 24.31 14.00
C GLU A 843 12.26 25.45 13.55
N LEU A 844 13.22 25.17 12.67
CA LEU A 844 14.23 26.14 12.23
C LEU A 844 13.82 26.81 10.91
N GLU A 845 13.85 28.14 10.87
CA GLU A 845 13.61 28.96 9.68
C GLU A 845 14.88 29.75 9.33
N PHE A 846 15.29 29.76 8.06
CA PHE A 846 16.57 30.34 7.61
C PHE A 846 16.53 30.86 6.18
N SER A 847 17.51 31.69 5.80
CA SER A 847 17.66 32.22 4.43
C SER A 847 18.45 31.29 3.51
N GLY A 848 18.27 31.42 2.21
CA GLY A 848 19.07 30.69 1.22
C GLY A 848 20.56 31.02 1.31
N LEU A 849 20.90 32.27 1.65
CA LEU A 849 22.27 32.67 1.96
C LEU A 849 22.88 31.85 3.10
N PHE A 850 22.11 31.58 4.17
CA PHE A 850 22.59 30.77 5.28
C PHE A 850 22.82 29.31 4.88
N MET A 851 22.00 28.80 3.96
CA MET A 851 22.16 27.45 3.42
C MET A 851 23.39 27.35 2.53
N TYR A 852 23.66 28.36 1.70
CA TYR A 852 24.89 28.46 0.92
C TYR A 852 26.11 28.48 1.85
N PHE A 853 26.11 29.32 2.88
CA PHE A 853 27.14 29.32 3.92
C PHE A 853 27.31 27.92 4.55
N TYR A 854 26.23 27.30 5.02
CA TYR A 854 26.28 25.98 5.68
C TYR A 854 26.85 24.87 4.81
N LYS A 855 26.60 24.91 3.50
CA LYS A 855 27.09 23.90 2.55
C LYS A 855 28.62 23.94 2.44
N TRP A 856 29.19 25.14 2.41
CA TRP A 856 30.62 25.36 2.17
C TRP A 856 31.45 25.47 3.44
N ALA A 857 30.82 25.83 4.55
CA ALA A 857 31.41 26.01 5.88
C ALA A 857 31.68 24.69 6.59
#